data_AF-A0A397E435-F1
#
_entry.id   AF-A0A397E435-F1
#
_cell.length_a   1.000
_cell.length_b   1.000
_cell.length_c   1.000
_cell.angle_alpha   90.00
_cell.angle_beta   90.00
_cell.angle_gamma   90.00
#
_symmetry.space_group_name_H-M   'P 1'
#
loop_
_entity.id
_entity.type
_entity.pdbx_description
1 polymer ?
#
loop_
_entity_poly.entity_id
_entity_poly.type
_entity_poly.pdbx_seq_one_letter_code
_entity_poly.pdbx_strand_id
1 'polypeptide(L)'
;AMVPVTLLMADVVGDRQVTGSVVTGVLSSGGLLVTAVYIAAFGPAHQSLKTFLSILIGLLGTTSGTTCWFITEVPLQREEGPPIIQGRLQDALVAVYTGIRQLPSPLGVYFLLVMLTTYGYTSYNGAKGQFFGLVVKGGTSSGADVCGAACSPAQVAFNDGVRVAGLTDSLQVVAFVYVLGLPCLVHRFGTKRVVAASIVPQMFLVLMAMSKNVAVDVAIAATCSLTQATINLLIVPLIVHVKGHGQDNSLGLFNGALNSAVCGGQLLNYVASAAMVTSSMGYALPVLVGGIVSAVAFCVALFKFHISMFTVYEPASEPPAAATPRDISGEGVYVTRKRSIFSKWLHGKGAFSSPANQPAPVFRSADVIQEGYMLKQGSRFRMLTKRYFILRLEEKHMTLGYYTSKEALVLCSETPIGPGHALYDISVEGHHRLELRHGTTSLIVEVETEADFVKWKNCLQEAVRWHQAMVFDGANKVTSYGKKCLDDEAAEALARQEAAKKQRETVAKKAQAAATANANKPKFLPSTRPGYQCFTVSNTKFEIPVDYSYVKTIGSGAYGVVIAAEKDGRQVAIKNIQRAFDDLTDAKRIVREIKLMRHFTHKCLLGVDDILEPVEIATFDDVYIVSECMATDLHRVIYSRHPLSEEHICFFLYQMLMVVLLYRAPEIMLGCMKYTRTVDVWSLGCIFAEMLSRKPLFPGQDYIDQLHLIMNALGVPSDDELYFVTNARARKFMNTEYHTRPLAALFPDISADAMNLLERMLVVDPHKRIEVEAALGHPYFASIRTVEDETVASTSFDFEFESEELTKRRLQELIWDEMRVFHPIVS
;
A
#
# COMPACT_ATOMS: atom_id res chain seq x y z
N ALA A 1 22.63 -4.91 22.61
CA ALA A 1 22.44 -3.45 22.45
C ALA A 1 21.68 -3.10 21.17
N MET A 2 22.07 -3.63 20.00
CA MET A 2 21.44 -3.29 18.72
C MET A 2 19.94 -3.64 18.65
N VAL A 3 19.56 -4.88 18.99
CA VAL A 3 18.16 -5.36 18.84
C VAL A 3 17.15 -4.55 19.70
N PRO A 4 17.39 -4.29 20.99
CA PRO A 4 16.49 -3.43 21.78
C PRO A 4 16.39 -2.00 21.22
N VAL A 5 17.49 -1.42 20.72
CA VAL A 5 17.51 -0.06 20.15
C VAL A 5 16.75 0.01 18.82
N THR A 6 16.90 -0.99 17.96
CA THR A 6 16.16 -1.05 16.68
C THR A 6 14.67 -1.28 16.89
N LEU A 7 14.29 -2.04 17.92
CA LEU A 7 12.88 -2.24 18.31
C LEU A 7 12.28 -0.96 18.93
N LEU A 8 12.98 -0.34 19.88
CA LEU A 8 12.55 0.95 20.46
C LEU A 8 12.40 2.03 19.38
N MET A 9 13.37 2.15 18.47
CA MET A 9 13.29 3.10 17.35
C MET A 9 12.16 2.75 16.37
N ALA A 10 11.87 1.48 16.12
CA ALA A 10 10.78 1.08 15.22
C ALA A 10 9.40 1.48 15.75
N ASP A 11 9.19 1.36 17.07
CA ASP A 11 7.96 1.80 17.74
C ASP A 11 7.84 3.33 17.76
N VAL A 12 8.97 4.02 17.98
CA VAL A 12 9.07 5.47 18.10
C VAL A 12 8.85 6.24 16.78
N VAL A 13 9.25 5.66 15.66
CA VAL A 13 9.41 6.42 14.41
C VAL A 13 8.08 6.57 13.64
N GLY A 14 7.01 5.89 14.08
CA GLY A 14 5.67 6.01 13.49
C GLY A 14 5.70 5.74 11.99
N ASP A 15 5.23 6.68 11.17
CA ASP A 15 5.22 6.56 9.69
C ASP A 15 6.61 6.63 9.03
N ARG A 16 7.65 7.07 9.75
CA ARG A 16 8.98 7.33 9.17
C ARG A 16 9.94 6.15 9.31
N GLN A 17 9.46 4.92 9.46
CA GLN A 17 10.24 3.75 9.91
C GLN A 17 11.54 3.53 9.11
N VAL A 18 11.51 3.84 7.80
CA VAL A 18 12.69 3.80 6.92
C VAL A 18 13.76 4.80 7.36
N THR A 19 13.38 6.02 7.73
CA THR A 19 14.32 7.06 8.20
C THR A 19 14.91 6.68 9.56
N GLY A 20 14.09 6.16 10.48
CA GLY A 20 14.54 5.68 11.78
C GLY A 20 15.54 4.53 11.69
N SER A 21 15.27 3.57 10.80
CA SER A 21 16.18 2.45 10.51
C SER A 21 17.52 2.94 9.95
N VAL A 22 17.50 3.89 9.00
CA VAL A 22 18.72 4.48 8.43
C VAL A 22 19.56 5.23 9.48
N VAL A 23 18.92 6.06 10.32
CA VAL A 23 19.61 6.78 11.41
C VAL A 23 20.23 5.81 12.42
N THR A 24 19.51 4.74 12.76
CA THR A 24 20.02 3.68 13.65
C THR A 24 21.22 2.96 13.04
N GLY A 25 21.18 2.65 11.74
CA GLY A 25 22.31 2.07 11.01
C GLY A 25 23.54 2.98 10.99
N VAL A 26 23.34 4.29 10.83
CA VAL A 26 24.39 5.31 10.88
C VAL A 26 25.02 5.40 12.28
N LEU A 27 24.21 5.47 13.34
CA LEU A 27 24.70 5.54 14.72
C LEU A 27 25.45 4.26 15.13
N SER A 28 24.94 3.09 14.75
CA SER A 28 25.62 1.81 15.03
C SER A 28 26.95 1.69 14.29
N SER A 29 27.04 2.18 13.05
CA SER A 29 28.28 2.21 12.29
C SER A 29 29.30 3.19 12.88
N GLY A 30 28.83 4.32 13.42
CA GLY A 30 29.66 5.25 14.18
C GLY A 30 30.29 4.60 15.42
N GLY A 31 29.56 3.71 16.11
CA GLY A 31 30.11 2.97 17.25
C GLY A 31 31.25 2.02 16.90
N LEU A 32 31.15 1.33 15.76
CA LEU A 32 32.24 0.48 15.24
C LEU A 32 33.49 1.30 14.93
N LEU A 33 33.32 2.51 14.37
CA LEU A 33 34.44 3.42 14.09
C LEU A 33 35.16 3.86 15.37
N VAL A 34 34.42 4.23 16.42
CA VAL A 34 35.01 4.60 17.72
C VAL A 34 35.82 3.43 18.30
N THR A 35 35.28 2.22 18.18
CA THR A 35 35.94 0.99 18.63
C THR A 35 37.24 0.74 17.87
N ALA A 36 37.22 0.92 16.55
CA ALA A 36 38.38 0.75 15.68
C ALA A 36 39.47 1.82 15.95
N VAL A 37 39.08 3.09 16.10
CA VAL A 37 39.99 4.20 16.44
C VAL A 37 40.66 3.96 17.80
N TYR A 38 39.92 3.43 18.77
CA TYR A 38 40.48 3.06 20.07
C TYR A 38 41.56 1.98 19.93
N ILE A 39 41.27 0.89 19.21
CA ILE A 39 42.23 -0.21 19.02
C ILE A 39 43.47 0.27 18.26
N ALA A 40 43.30 1.18 17.30
CA ALA A 40 44.40 1.79 16.57
C ALA A 40 45.29 2.67 17.46
N ALA A 41 44.69 3.44 18.38
CA ALA A 41 45.41 4.38 19.25
C ALA A 41 46.03 3.72 20.49
N PHE A 42 45.36 2.73 21.07
CA PHE A 42 45.71 2.15 22.38
C PHE A 42 46.09 0.67 22.33
N GLY A 43 46.10 0.06 21.14
CA GLY A 43 46.43 -1.36 20.97
C GLY A 43 45.26 -2.31 21.24
N PRO A 44 45.52 -3.63 21.29
CA PRO A 44 44.48 -4.64 21.45
C PRO A 44 43.61 -4.41 22.70
N ALA A 45 42.29 -4.57 22.55
CA ALA A 45 41.33 -4.29 23.62
C ALA A 45 41.59 -5.06 24.94
N HIS A 46 42.20 -6.25 24.89
CA HIS A 46 42.53 -7.03 26.09
C HIS A 46 43.63 -6.39 26.96
N GLN A 47 44.50 -5.55 26.38
CA GLN A 47 45.55 -4.84 27.12
C GLN A 47 44.98 -3.68 27.96
N SER A 48 43.80 -3.17 27.63
CA SER A 48 43.16 -2.03 28.28
C SER A 48 41.65 -2.25 28.50
N LEU A 49 41.28 -3.47 28.91
CA LEU A 49 39.89 -3.94 28.95
C LEU A 49 38.95 -3.03 29.77
N LYS A 50 39.40 -2.53 30.93
CA LYS A 50 38.58 -1.65 31.79
C LYS A 50 38.27 -0.31 31.10
N THR A 51 39.27 0.32 30.49
CA THR A 51 39.13 1.61 29.79
C THR A 51 38.28 1.44 28.54
N PHE A 52 38.51 0.36 27.79
CA PHE A 52 37.76 0.01 26.60
C PHE A 52 36.26 -0.21 26.89
N LEU A 53 35.94 -1.00 27.93
CA LEU A 53 34.56 -1.22 28.37
C LEU A 53 33.90 0.06 28.87
N SER A 54 34.65 0.93 29.58
CA SER A 54 34.13 2.21 30.07
C SER A 54 33.72 3.15 28.93
N ILE A 55 34.52 3.21 27.86
CA ILE A 55 34.19 3.99 26.65
C ILE A 55 32.95 3.43 25.95
N LEU A 56 32.85 2.10 25.81
CA LEU A 56 31.68 1.44 25.22
C LEU A 56 30.40 1.72 26.03
N ILE A 57 30.47 1.68 27.37
CA ILE A 57 29.34 2.01 28.25
C ILE A 57 28.94 3.48 28.10
N GLY A 58 29.92 4.40 28.06
CA GLY A 58 29.65 5.83 27.83
C GLY A 58 29.04 6.11 26.46
N LEU A 59 29.51 5.42 25.42
CA LEU A 59 28.98 5.54 24.07
C LEU A 59 27.54 5.00 23.98
N LEU A 60 27.25 3.88 24.64
CA LEU A 60 25.90 3.34 24.77
C LEU A 60 24.98 4.33 25.51
N GLY A 61 25.42 4.86 26.65
CA GLY A 61 24.65 5.82 27.44
C GLY A 61 24.35 7.12 26.67
N THR A 62 25.30 7.63 25.91
CA THR A 62 25.12 8.86 25.12
C THR A 62 24.21 8.65 23.91
N THR A 63 24.40 7.56 23.16
CA THR A 63 23.57 7.24 21.97
C THR A 63 22.14 6.84 22.34
N SER A 64 21.96 6.03 23.38
CA SER A 64 20.63 5.69 23.89
C SER A 64 19.98 6.88 24.60
N GLY A 65 20.74 7.65 25.39
CA GLY A 65 20.23 8.81 26.12
C GLY A 65 19.78 9.96 25.23
N THR A 66 20.54 10.28 24.17
CA THR A 66 20.11 11.28 23.17
C THR A 66 18.85 10.85 22.43
N THR A 67 18.74 9.56 22.08
CA THR A 67 17.52 9.00 21.51
C THR A 67 16.33 9.19 22.45
N CYS A 68 16.46 8.78 23.73
CA CYS A 68 15.41 8.92 24.73
C CYS A 68 15.07 10.38 25.06
N TRP A 69 16.01 11.32 24.90
CA TRP A 69 15.80 12.74 25.22
C TRP A 69 15.12 13.52 24.09
N PHE A 70 15.48 13.24 22.83
CA PHE A 70 14.86 13.89 21.67
C PHE A 70 13.47 13.34 21.34
N ILE A 71 13.11 12.20 21.92
CA ILE A 71 11.90 11.47 21.62
C ILE A 71 11.04 11.46 22.88
N THR A 72 10.19 12.48 23.00
CA THR A 72 9.08 12.46 23.96
C THR A 72 7.88 11.77 23.30
N GLU A 73 7.55 10.57 23.77
CA GLU A 73 6.31 9.88 23.41
C GLU A 73 5.08 10.55 24.03
N VAL A 74 3.94 10.45 23.32
CA VAL A 74 2.62 10.51 23.94
C VAL A 74 2.40 9.13 24.57
N PRO A 75 2.16 9.02 25.89
CA PRO A 75 2.08 7.72 26.54
C PRO A 75 0.94 6.89 25.93
N LEU A 76 1.27 5.67 25.49
CA LEU A 76 0.25 4.65 25.24
C LEU A 76 -0.51 4.46 26.57
N GLN A 77 -1.84 4.63 26.55
CA GLN A 77 -2.65 4.36 27.74
C GLN A 77 -2.37 2.92 28.18
N ARG A 78 -1.77 2.80 29.36
CA ARG A 78 -1.41 1.51 29.94
C ARG A 78 -2.73 0.85 30.34
N GLU A 79 -3.09 -0.26 29.72
CA GLU A 79 -4.11 -1.13 30.31
C GLU A 79 -3.60 -1.56 31.69
N GLU A 80 -4.36 -1.25 32.73
CA GLU A 80 -4.03 -1.54 34.13
C GLU A 80 -4.18 -3.05 34.38
N GLY A 81 -3.19 -3.84 33.94
CA GLY A 81 -3.07 -5.26 34.24
C GLY A 81 -1.91 -5.55 35.20
N PRO A 82 -2.00 -6.59 36.06
CA PRO A 82 -0.94 -6.94 36.99
C PRO A 82 0.36 -7.33 36.25
N PRO A 83 1.55 -7.09 36.82
CA PRO A 83 2.81 -7.29 36.13
C PRO A 83 3.15 -8.79 36.04
N ILE A 84 2.71 -9.44 34.97
CA ILE A 84 3.12 -10.81 34.66
C ILE A 84 4.50 -10.75 33.99
N ILE A 85 5.55 -10.95 34.79
CA ILE A 85 6.94 -11.08 34.30
C ILE A 85 7.13 -12.47 33.67
N GLN A 86 6.39 -13.46 34.16
CA GLN A 86 6.47 -14.87 33.76
C GLN A 86 5.41 -15.18 32.70
N GLY A 87 5.65 -14.72 31.47
CA GLY A 87 4.75 -14.87 30.31
C GLY A 87 5.26 -14.11 29.10
N ARG A 88 5.77 -12.89 29.32
CA ARG A 88 6.31 -12.01 28.27
C ARG A 88 7.42 -12.62 27.42
N LEU A 89 8.27 -13.49 27.99
CA LEU A 89 9.32 -14.16 27.21
C LEU A 89 8.72 -15.21 26.27
N GLN A 90 7.72 -15.95 26.73
CA GLN A 90 7.01 -16.92 25.91
C GLN A 90 6.22 -16.21 24.82
N ASP A 91 5.54 -15.11 25.14
CA ASP A 91 4.80 -14.29 24.19
C ASP A 91 5.74 -13.67 23.14
N ALA A 92 6.91 -13.19 23.55
CA ALA A 92 7.92 -12.69 22.62
C ALA A 92 8.46 -13.78 21.69
N LEU A 93 8.70 -15.00 22.20
CA LEU A 93 9.12 -16.14 21.39
C LEU A 93 8.01 -16.60 20.42
N VAL A 94 6.75 -16.60 20.88
CA VAL A 94 5.57 -16.90 20.07
C VAL A 94 5.38 -15.83 19.00
N ALA A 95 5.61 -14.55 19.29
CA ALA A 95 5.54 -13.47 18.31
C ALA A 95 6.62 -13.63 17.22
N VAL A 96 7.86 -13.94 17.60
CA VAL A 96 8.94 -14.23 16.61
C VAL A 96 8.58 -15.44 15.75
N TYR A 97 8.12 -16.54 16.36
CA TYR A 97 7.69 -17.74 15.65
C TYR A 97 6.53 -17.46 14.68
N THR A 98 5.53 -16.70 15.14
CA THR A 98 4.37 -16.31 14.34
C THR A 98 4.79 -15.41 13.18
N GLY A 99 5.66 -14.43 13.43
CA GLY A 99 6.21 -13.56 12.39
C GLY A 99 6.96 -14.33 11.31
N ILE A 100 7.80 -15.31 11.69
CA ILE A 100 8.51 -16.18 10.73
C ILE A 100 7.52 -17.00 9.90
N ARG A 101 6.51 -17.60 10.53
CA ARG A 101 5.53 -18.46 9.86
C ARG A 101 4.64 -17.68 8.88
N GLN A 102 4.39 -16.41 9.14
CA GLN A 102 3.54 -15.54 8.32
C GLN A 102 4.31 -14.72 7.26
N LEU A 103 5.62 -14.93 7.11
CA LEU A 103 6.42 -14.19 6.13
C LEU A 103 5.89 -14.43 4.70
N PRO A 104 5.54 -13.36 3.95
CA PRO A 104 5.27 -13.46 2.52
C PRO A 104 6.46 -14.07 1.78
N SER A 105 6.20 -14.84 0.72
CA SER A 105 7.23 -15.55 -0.06
C SER A 105 8.47 -14.70 -0.42
N PRO A 106 8.34 -13.42 -0.87
CA PRO A 106 9.52 -12.59 -1.17
C PRO A 106 10.36 -12.25 0.08
N LEU A 107 9.72 -12.03 1.23
CA LEU A 107 10.40 -11.76 2.50
C LEU A 107 10.96 -13.04 3.12
N GLY A 108 10.36 -14.21 2.87
CA GLY A 108 10.91 -15.51 3.25
C GLY A 108 12.22 -15.85 2.53
N VAL A 109 12.33 -15.53 1.24
CA VAL A 109 13.61 -15.65 0.51
C VAL A 109 14.65 -14.68 1.07
N TYR A 110 14.22 -13.47 1.42
CA TYR A 110 15.11 -12.48 2.03
C TYR A 110 15.57 -12.87 3.44
N PHE A 111 14.70 -13.46 4.26
CA PHE A 111 15.04 -14.05 5.55
C PHE A 111 16.19 -15.06 5.42
N LEU A 112 16.10 -15.97 4.43
CA LEU A 112 17.15 -16.94 4.15
C LEU A 112 18.46 -16.26 3.73
N LEU A 113 18.40 -15.22 2.89
CA LEU A 113 19.58 -14.44 2.49
C LEU A 113 20.24 -13.74 3.69
N VAL A 114 19.46 -13.13 4.58
CA VAL A 114 19.96 -12.50 5.82
C VAL A 114 20.68 -13.54 6.67
N MET A 115 20.08 -14.72 6.85
CA MET A 115 20.66 -15.80 7.67
C MET A 115 22.00 -16.30 7.09
N LEU A 116 22.06 -16.60 5.78
CA LEU A 116 23.26 -17.15 5.13
C LEU A 116 24.41 -16.13 5.07
N THR A 117 24.12 -14.88 4.69
CA THR A 117 25.14 -13.81 4.64
C THR A 117 25.64 -13.42 6.03
N THR A 118 24.78 -13.52 7.05
CA THR A 118 25.19 -13.32 8.45
C THR A 118 26.05 -14.46 8.95
N TYR A 119 25.74 -15.71 8.60
CA TYR A 119 26.63 -16.84 8.88
C TYR A 119 28.02 -16.61 8.28
N GLY A 120 28.09 -16.27 6.98
CA GLY A 120 29.35 -16.06 6.26
C GLY A 120 30.20 -14.93 6.84
N TYR A 121 29.56 -13.80 7.17
CA TYR A 121 30.24 -12.69 7.83
C TYR A 121 30.76 -13.08 9.23
N THR A 122 29.96 -13.81 10.01
CA THR A 122 30.32 -14.22 11.37
C THR A 122 31.48 -15.22 11.38
N SER A 123 31.54 -16.13 10.39
CA SER A 123 32.66 -17.07 10.18
C SER A 123 34.02 -16.36 10.14
N TYR A 124 34.12 -15.28 9.36
CA TYR A 124 35.34 -14.49 9.28
C TYR A 124 35.53 -13.67 10.55
N ASN A 125 34.51 -12.89 10.93
CA ASN A 125 34.66 -11.87 11.97
C ASN A 125 34.94 -12.49 13.36
N GLY A 126 34.41 -13.70 13.61
CA GLY A 126 34.66 -14.48 14.82
C GLY A 126 36.05 -15.13 14.88
N ALA A 127 36.70 -15.36 13.73
CA ALA A 127 38.01 -16.02 13.65
C ALA A 127 39.17 -15.08 13.24
N LYS A 128 38.89 -13.84 12.79
CA LYS A 128 39.85 -12.97 12.09
C LYS A 128 41.17 -12.75 12.83
N GLY A 129 41.16 -12.54 14.14
CA GLY A 129 42.38 -12.27 14.92
C GLY A 129 43.30 -13.48 14.93
N GLN A 130 42.73 -14.66 15.18
CA GLN A 130 43.43 -15.94 15.14
C GLN A 130 43.86 -16.31 13.71
N PHE A 131 43.02 -16.00 12.72
CA PHE A 131 43.33 -16.23 11.31
C PHE A 131 44.54 -15.41 10.83
N PHE A 132 44.54 -14.09 11.04
CA PHE A 132 45.68 -13.25 10.63
C PHE A 132 46.95 -13.56 11.43
N GLY A 133 46.82 -13.85 12.73
CA GLY A 133 47.96 -14.19 13.58
C GLY A 133 48.58 -15.54 13.26
N LEU A 134 47.78 -16.60 13.16
CA LEU A 134 48.27 -17.98 13.01
C LEU A 134 48.44 -18.41 11.54
N VAL A 135 47.48 -18.05 10.66
CA VAL A 135 47.44 -18.56 9.28
C VAL A 135 48.19 -17.64 8.31
N VAL A 136 47.94 -16.33 8.39
CA VAL A 136 48.54 -15.36 7.45
C VAL A 136 49.98 -15.02 7.84
N LYS A 137 50.23 -14.75 9.13
CA LYS A 137 51.55 -14.36 9.65
C LYS A 137 52.37 -15.53 10.20
N GLY A 138 51.79 -16.71 10.41
CA GLY A 138 52.50 -17.89 10.91
C GLY A 138 52.99 -17.77 12.36
N GLY A 139 52.34 -16.93 13.17
CA GLY A 139 52.71 -16.70 14.56
C GLY A 139 52.21 -17.77 15.53
N THR A 140 52.44 -17.57 16.82
CA THR A 140 51.92 -18.41 17.92
C THR A 140 51.12 -17.57 18.91
N SER A 141 49.95 -18.08 19.31
CA SER A 141 49.07 -17.42 20.29
C SER A 141 49.49 -17.66 21.74
N SER A 142 50.30 -18.69 22.01
CA SER A 142 50.68 -19.09 23.37
C SER A 142 51.56 -18.02 24.03
N GLY A 143 51.06 -17.38 25.09
CA GLY A 143 51.75 -16.33 25.85
C GLY A 143 51.97 -15.02 25.09
N ALA A 144 51.34 -14.83 23.93
CA ALA A 144 51.45 -13.61 23.13
C ALA A 144 50.75 -12.40 23.80
N ASP A 145 49.81 -12.66 24.69
CA ASP A 145 49.03 -11.70 25.48
C ASP A 145 49.78 -11.17 26.72
N VAL A 146 50.77 -11.92 27.23
CA VAL A 146 51.48 -11.59 28.49
C VAL A 146 52.93 -11.14 28.27
N CYS A 147 53.50 -11.34 27.09
CA CYS A 147 54.94 -11.16 26.85
C CYS A 147 55.46 -9.72 26.89
N GLY A 148 54.59 -8.70 26.80
CA GLY A 148 54.98 -7.29 26.92
C GLY A 148 56.10 -6.89 25.95
N ALA A 149 57.21 -6.35 26.46
CA ALA A 149 58.38 -5.97 25.66
C ALA A 149 59.32 -7.15 25.30
N ALA A 150 59.09 -8.35 25.84
CA ALA A 150 59.94 -9.54 25.71
C ALA A 150 59.31 -10.66 24.86
N CYS A 151 58.50 -10.31 23.86
CA CYS A 151 57.83 -11.27 22.99
C CYS A 151 58.79 -11.97 22.02
N SER A 152 58.62 -13.29 21.84
CA SER A 152 59.32 -14.05 20.80
C SER A 152 58.90 -13.59 19.39
N PRO A 153 59.74 -13.79 18.35
CA PRO A 153 59.38 -13.41 16.97
C PRO A 153 58.05 -14.00 16.50
N ALA A 154 57.73 -15.22 16.93
CA ALA A 154 56.45 -15.88 16.60
C ALA A 154 55.25 -15.25 17.35
N GLN A 155 55.43 -14.78 18.60
CA GLN A 155 54.40 -14.04 19.33
C GLN A 155 54.21 -12.63 18.77
N VAL A 156 55.28 -11.97 18.34
CA VAL A 156 55.23 -10.67 17.66
C VAL A 156 54.47 -10.81 16.33
N ALA A 157 54.76 -11.83 15.52
CA ALA A 157 54.04 -12.10 14.28
C ALA A 157 52.54 -12.33 14.50
N PHE A 158 52.15 -12.99 15.61
CA PHE A 158 50.76 -13.17 15.99
C PHE A 158 50.11 -11.83 16.38
N ASN A 159 50.74 -11.04 17.25
CA ASN A 159 50.25 -9.74 17.69
C ASN A 159 50.14 -8.73 16.53
N ASP A 160 51.09 -8.75 15.59
CA ASP A 160 51.02 -7.98 14.34
C ASP A 160 49.86 -8.42 13.46
N GLY A 161 49.60 -9.73 13.35
CA GLY A 161 48.41 -10.26 12.68
C GLY A 161 47.10 -9.77 13.33
N VAL A 162 47.01 -9.79 14.65
CA VAL A 162 45.84 -9.27 15.39
C VAL A 162 45.65 -7.76 15.18
N ARG A 163 46.74 -6.98 15.11
CA ARG A 163 46.69 -5.55 14.77
C ARG A 163 46.19 -5.31 13.36
N VAL A 164 46.67 -6.09 12.38
CA VAL A 164 46.17 -6.05 10.99
C VAL A 164 44.69 -6.41 10.93
N ALA A 165 44.23 -7.38 11.72
CA ALA A 165 42.80 -7.71 11.82
C ALA A 165 41.95 -6.60 12.48
N GLY A 166 42.54 -5.70 13.28
CA GLY A 166 41.87 -4.49 13.76
C GLY A 166 41.82 -3.37 12.71
N LEU A 167 42.79 -3.33 11.78
CA LEU A 167 42.79 -2.39 10.66
C LEU A 167 41.63 -2.69 9.70
N THR A 168 41.25 -3.95 9.51
CA THR A 168 40.08 -4.32 8.69
C THR A 168 38.78 -3.77 9.25
N ASP A 169 38.65 -3.63 10.57
CA ASP A 169 37.50 -2.96 11.21
C ASP A 169 37.48 -1.45 10.95
N SER A 170 38.65 -0.82 10.92
CA SER A 170 38.79 0.61 10.61
C SER A 170 38.34 0.94 9.19
N LEU A 171 38.48 -0.01 8.27
CA LEU A 171 38.05 0.11 6.87
C LEU A 171 36.54 -0.02 6.67
N GLN A 172 35.76 -0.27 7.72
CA GLN A 172 34.29 -0.23 7.65
C GLN A 172 33.72 1.15 7.30
N VAL A 173 34.53 2.22 7.37
CA VAL A 173 34.19 3.54 6.80
C VAL A 173 33.80 3.43 5.31
N VAL A 174 34.37 2.49 4.57
CA VAL A 174 34.01 2.23 3.16
C VAL A 174 32.54 1.82 3.04
N ALA A 175 32.04 1.01 3.97
CA ALA A 175 30.62 0.65 4.01
C ALA A 175 29.76 1.89 4.29
N PHE A 176 30.21 2.83 5.13
CA PHE A 176 29.49 4.07 5.42
C PHE A 176 29.31 4.95 4.17
N VAL A 177 30.36 5.12 3.38
CA VAL A 177 30.31 5.85 2.09
C VAL A 177 29.39 5.11 1.10
N TYR A 178 29.49 3.78 1.05
CA TYR A 178 28.64 2.96 0.20
C TYR A 178 27.15 3.09 0.56
N VAL A 179 26.80 3.16 1.83
CA VAL A 179 25.42 3.33 2.30
C VAL A 179 24.79 4.62 1.77
N LEU A 180 25.57 5.70 1.65
CA LEU A 180 25.07 6.96 1.06
C LEU A 180 24.70 6.79 -0.42
N GLY A 181 25.40 5.92 -1.14
CA GLY A 181 25.12 5.59 -2.54
C GLY A 181 24.14 4.43 -2.74
N LEU A 182 23.83 3.65 -1.69
CA LEU A 182 22.99 2.46 -1.76
C LEU A 182 21.58 2.75 -2.31
N PRO A 183 20.86 3.83 -1.92
CA PRO A 183 19.59 4.19 -2.53
C PRO A 183 19.69 4.39 -4.05
N CYS A 184 20.73 5.09 -4.51
CA CYS A 184 20.98 5.32 -5.94
C CYS A 184 21.33 4.03 -6.68
N LEU A 185 22.08 3.11 -6.06
CA LEU A 185 22.40 1.81 -6.63
C LEU A 185 21.14 0.94 -6.75
N VAL A 186 20.32 0.87 -5.71
CA VAL A 186 19.05 0.12 -5.71
C VAL A 186 18.12 0.69 -6.75
N HIS A 187 18.06 2.02 -6.87
CA HIS A 187 17.29 2.71 -7.89
C HIS A 187 17.77 2.37 -9.32
N ARG A 188 19.07 2.45 -9.58
CA ARG A 188 19.63 2.26 -10.94
C ARG A 188 19.67 0.81 -11.40
N PHE A 189 19.96 -0.12 -10.48
CA PHE A 189 20.21 -1.52 -10.83
C PHE A 189 19.13 -2.47 -10.32
N GLY A 190 18.20 -2.00 -9.49
CA GLY A 190 17.18 -2.81 -8.83
C GLY A 190 17.74 -3.57 -7.64
N THR A 191 16.90 -3.83 -6.64
CA THR A 191 17.29 -4.49 -5.38
C THR A 191 17.95 -5.84 -5.60
N LYS A 192 17.42 -6.64 -6.53
CA LYS A 192 17.97 -7.97 -6.83
C LYS A 192 19.45 -7.91 -7.21
N ARG A 193 19.82 -7.04 -8.16
CA ARG A 193 21.21 -6.94 -8.64
C ARG A 193 22.12 -6.34 -7.59
N VAL A 194 21.64 -5.37 -6.82
CA VAL A 194 22.41 -4.76 -5.74
C VAL A 194 22.70 -5.76 -4.62
N VAL A 195 21.69 -6.51 -4.18
CA VAL A 195 21.87 -7.58 -3.18
C VAL A 195 22.85 -8.63 -3.70
N ALA A 196 22.67 -9.14 -4.93
CA ALA A 196 23.59 -10.12 -5.50
C ALA A 196 25.03 -9.58 -5.63
N ALA A 197 25.21 -8.37 -6.15
CA ALA A 197 26.53 -7.74 -6.28
C ALA A 197 27.20 -7.51 -4.91
N SER A 198 26.41 -7.14 -3.90
CA SER A 198 26.93 -6.93 -2.54
C SER A 198 27.44 -8.23 -1.90
N ILE A 199 26.98 -9.42 -2.32
CA ILE A 199 27.39 -10.72 -1.76
C ILE A 199 28.73 -11.21 -2.37
N VAL A 200 29.08 -10.74 -3.57
CA VAL A 200 30.30 -11.17 -4.28
C VAL A 200 31.58 -11.03 -3.42
N PRO A 201 31.82 -9.92 -2.69
CA PRO A 201 32.94 -9.81 -1.76
C PRO A 201 33.03 -10.96 -0.75
N GLN A 202 31.91 -11.41 -0.17
CA GLN A 202 31.91 -12.50 0.80
C GLN A 202 32.21 -13.86 0.17
N MET A 203 31.98 -14.05 -1.12
CA MET A 203 32.41 -15.27 -1.82
C MET A 203 33.93 -15.39 -1.85
N PHE A 204 34.65 -14.27 -1.89
CA PHE A 204 36.11 -14.27 -1.85
C PHE A 204 36.70 -14.66 -0.50
N LEU A 205 35.89 -14.90 0.55
CA LEU A 205 36.37 -15.56 1.76
C LEU A 205 36.95 -16.96 1.48
N VAL A 206 36.49 -17.63 0.41
CA VAL A 206 37.10 -18.88 -0.07
C VAL A 206 38.57 -18.66 -0.48
N LEU A 207 38.84 -17.58 -1.21
CA LEU A 207 40.19 -17.21 -1.62
C LEU A 207 41.03 -16.77 -0.41
N MET A 208 40.44 -15.97 0.48
CA MET A 208 41.07 -15.50 1.70
C MET A 208 41.55 -16.67 2.58
N ALA A 209 40.72 -17.71 2.76
CA ALA A 209 41.08 -18.88 3.56
C ALA A 209 42.34 -19.62 3.07
N MET A 210 42.74 -19.44 1.80
CA MET A 210 43.92 -20.04 1.18
C MET A 210 45.06 -19.04 0.95
N SER A 211 44.82 -17.76 1.23
CA SER A 211 45.77 -16.67 1.00
C SER A 211 46.66 -16.46 2.22
N LYS A 212 47.92 -16.09 1.95
CA LYS A 212 48.87 -15.59 2.96
C LYS A 212 49.23 -14.12 2.71
N ASN A 213 48.58 -13.48 1.75
CA ASN A 213 48.87 -12.11 1.36
C ASN A 213 47.99 -11.14 2.15
N VAL A 214 48.61 -10.46 3.10
CA VAL A 214 47.95 -9.47 3.97
C VAL A 214 47.15 -8.43 3.19
N ALA A 215 47.66 -7.93 2.06
CA ALA A 215 46.98 -6.88 1.30
C ALA A 215 45.68 -7.38 0.65
N VAL A 216 45.72 -8.60 0.11
CA VAL A 216 44.55 -9.26 -0.50
C VAL A 216 43.50 -9.56 0.55
N ASP A 217 43.92 -10.10 1.70
CA ASP A 217 43.03 -10.49 2.79
C ASP A 217 42.36 -9.28 3.44
N VAL A 218 43.10 -8.17 3.62
CA VAL A 218 42.56 -6.90 4.13
C VAL A 218 41.54 -6.30 3.15
N ALA A 219 41.79 -6.37 1.84
CA ALA A 219 40.86 -5.87 0.82
C ALA A 219 39.55 -6.68 0.78
N ILE A 220 39.64 -8.02 0.85
CA ILE A 220 38.46 -8.91 0.92
C ILE A 220 37.66 -8.63 2.20
N ALA A 221 38.34 -8.55 3.34
CA ALA A 221 37.68 -8.27 4.62
C ALA A 221 36.96 -6.91 4.65
N ALA A 222 37.59 -5.85 4.14
CA ALA A 222 36.99 -4.52 4.08
C ALA A 222 35.71 -4.53 3.21
N THR A 223 35.74 -5.22 2.07
CA THR A 223 34.62 -5.27 1.13
C THR A 223 33.47 -6.18 1.60
N CYS A 224 33.71 -7.16 2.48
CA CYS A 224 32.64 -7.97 3.09
C CYS A 224 31.65 -7.15 3.93
N SER A 225 32.04 -5.97 4.39
CA SER A 225 31.18 -5.05 5.14
C SER A 225 30.09 -4.42 4.26
N LEU A 226 30.31 -4.33 2.95
CA LEU A 226 29.34 -3.84 1.96
C LEU A 226 28.11 -4.76 1.91
N THR A 227 28.33 -6.08 1.97
CA THR A 227 27.25 -7.07 2.03
C THR A 227 26.38 -6.83 3.25
N GLN A 228 27.00 -6.67 4.42
CA GLN A 228 26.24 -6.49 5.65
C GLN A 228 25.50 -5.16 5.73
N ALA A 229 26.11 -4.09 5.23
CA ALA A 229 25.42 -2.81 5.12
C ALA A 229 24.20 -2.90 4.20
N THR A 230 24.34 -3.59 3.06
CA THR A 230 23.25 -3.80 2.09
C THR A 230 22.09 -4.60 2.68
N ILE A 231 22.41 -5.73 3.32
CA ILE A 231 21.40 -6.64 3.87
C ILE A 231 20.67 -6.00 5.06
N ASN A 232 21.37 -5.36 5.99
CA ASN A 232 20.69 -4.82 7.18
C ASN A 232 19.82 -3.58 6.85
N LEU A 233 20.26 -2.72 5.94
CA LEU A 233 19.49 -1.51 5.59
C LEU A 233 18.26 -1.77 4.74
N LEU A 234 18.25 -2.87 3.99
CA LEU A 234 17.12 -3.23 3.14
C LEU A 234 15.99 -3.95 3.89
N ILE A 235 16.19 -4.37 5.15
CA ILE A 235 15.16 -5.04 5.97
C ILE A 235 13.86 -4.23 6.00
N VAL A 236 13.89 -3.00 6.52
CA VAL A 236 12.68 -2.17 6.67
C VAL A 236 12.09 -1.74 5.33
N PRO A 237 12.88 -1.21 4.35
CA PRO A 237 12.38 -0.88 3.02
C PRO A 237 11.69 -2.04 2.30
N LEU A 238 12.20 -3.27 2.43
CA LEU A 238 11.59 -4.45 1.82
C LEU A 238 10.27 -4.84 2.48
N ILE A 239 10.19 -4.80 3.82
CA ILE A 239 8.93 -5.06 4.53
C ILE A 239 7.88 -4.04 4.08
N VAL A 240 8.23 -2.76 4.10
CA VAL A 240 7.34 -1.66 3.68
C VAL A 240 6.93 -1.79 2.22
N HIS A 241 7.82 -2.19 1.33
CA HIS A 241 7.49 -2.41 -0.08
C HIS A 241 6.52 -3.59 -0.28
N VAL A 242 6.65 -4.66 0.51
CA VAL A 242 5.83 -5.88 0.37
C VAL A 242 4.49 -5.77 1.11
N LYS A 243 4.45 -5.13 2.29
CA LYS A 243 3.27 -5.03 3.15
C LYS A 243 2.56 -3.68 3.12
N GLY A 244 3.19 -2.62 2.62
CA GLY A 244 2.64 -1.26 2.64
C GLY A 244 2.94 -0.52 3.95
N HIS A 245 2.44 0.72 4.06
CA HIS A 245 2.59 1.59 5.23
C HIS A 245 1.28 1.59 6.07
N GLY A 246 1.36 1.60 7.40
CA GLY A 246 0.20 1.69 8.30
C GLY A 246 0.35 0.86 9.59
N GLN A 247 -0.35 1.25 10.67
CA GLN A 247 -0.30 0.57 11.97
C GLN A 247 -0.86 -0.87 11.93
N ASP A 248 -1.84 -1.15 11.07
CA ASP A 248 -2.46 -2.47 10.93
C ASP A 248 -1.57 -3.51 10.21
N ASN A 249 -0.50 -3.07 9.54
CA ASN A 249 0.34 -3.94 8.71
C ASN A 249 1.36 -4.76 9.50
N SER A 250 1.33 -4.71 10.84
CA SER A 250 2.19 -5.50 11.74
C SER A 250 3.69 -5.39 11.38
N LEU A 251 4.14 -4.20 11.02
CA LEU A 251 5.52 -3.92 10.58
C LEU A 251 6.56 -4.39 11.60
N GLY A 252 6.29 -4.19 12.90
CA GLY A 252 7.14 -4.64 14.00
C GLY A 252 7.31 -6.16 14.06
N LEU A 253 6.26 -6.93 13.76
CA LEU A 253 6.29 -8.40 13.74
C LEU A 253 7.25 -8.93 12.65
N PHE A 254 7.15 -8.40 11.43
CA PHE A 254 8.02 -8.82 10.32
C PHE A 254 9.45 -8.31 10.46
N ASN A 255 9.64 -7.11 11.04
CA ASN A 255 10.96 -6.60 11.40
C ASN A 255 11.62 -7.47 12.48
N GLY A 256 10.85 -7.91 13.48
CA GLY A 256 11.29 -8.89 14.48
C GLY A 256 11.69 -10.22 13.85
N ALA A 257 10.88 -10.74 12.93
CA ALA A 257 11.19 -11.96 12.20
C ALA A 257 12.48 -11.84 11.37
N LEU A 258 12.67 -10.79 10.56
CA LEU A 258 13.89 -10.61 9.78
C LEU A 258 15.14 -10.35 10.64
N ASN A 259 15.01 -9.64 11.77
CA ASN A 259 16.11 -9.51 12.74
C ASN A 259 16.46 -10.84 13.41
N SER A 260 15.49 -11.74 13.65
CA SER A 260 15.78 -13.07 14.18
C SER A 260 16.63 -13.92 13.22
N ALA A 261 16.56 -13.67 11.90
CA ALA A 261 17.42 -14.31 10.91
C ALA A 261 18.91 -13.97 11.10
N VAL A 262 19.20 -12.72 11.51
CA VAL A 262 20.57 -12.28 11.85
C VAL A 262 21.08 -13.12 13.03
N CYS A 263 20.30 -13.22 14.10
CA CYS A 263 20.66 -14.03 15.26
C CYS A 263 20.79 -15.52 14.92
N GLY A 264 19.89 -16.06 14.09
CA GLY A 264 19.95 -17.44 13.62
C GLY A 264 21.24 -17.73 12.86
N GLY A 265 21.65 -16.84 11.95
CA GLY A 265 22.91 -16.97 11.21
C GLY A 265 24.14 -16.95 12.11
N GLN A 266 24.18 -16.06 13.10
CA GLN A 266 25.27 -15.99 14.09
C GLN A 266 25.34 -17.26 14.96
N LEU A 267 24.19 -17.71 15.48
CA LEU A 267 24.11 -18.89 16.34
C LEU A 267 24.57 -20.15 15.60
N LEU A 268 24.06 -20.37 14.39
CA LEU A 268 24.50 -21.48 13.53
C LEU A 268 26.00 -21.43 13.29
N ASN A 269 26.56 -20.24 13.11
CA ASN A 269 27.99 -20.07 12.93
C ASN A 269 28.78 -20.42 14.18
N TYR A 270 28.38 -19.96 15.37
CA TYR A 270 29.11 -20.26 16.60
C TYR A 270 29.16 -21.75 16.90
N VAL A 271 28.05 -22.46 16.69
CA VAL A 271 27.98 -23.91 16.85
C VAL A 271 28.89 -24.62 15.84
N ALA A 272 28.80 -24.26 14.56
CA ALA A 272 29.58 -24.90 13.51
C ALA A 272 31.09 -24.57 13.62
N SER A 273 31.45 -23.32 13.89
CA SER A 273 32.84 -22.86 13.95
C SER A 273 33.60 -23.49 15.11
N ALA A 274 32.95 -23.69 16.27
CA ALA A 274 33.56 -24.40 17.39
C ALA A 274 34.01 -25.82 17.00
N ALA A 275 33.22 -26.53 16.18
CA ALA A 275 33.57 -27.85 15.67
C ALA A 275 34.59 -27.80 14.51
N MET A 276 34.56 -26.77 13.67
CA MET A 276 35.45 -26.66 12.51
C MET A 276 36.90 -26.32 12.88
N VAL A 277 37.10 -25.52 13.95
CA VAL A 277 38.43 -25.08 14.38
C VAL A 277 39.30 -26.24 14.87
N THR A 278 38.71 -27.36 15.32
CA THR A 278 39.47 -28.54 15.74
C THR A 278 40.02 -29.37 14.58
N SER A 279 39.73 -29.00 13.33
CA SER A 279 40.25 -29.66 12.14
C SER A 279 41.73 -29.32 11.89
N SER A 280 42.37 -30.06 10.98
CA SER A 280 43.75 -29.80 10.53
C SER A 280 43.93 -28.44 9.85
N MET A 281 42.86 -27.84 9.31
CA MET A 281 42.88 -26.50 8.72
C MET A 281 42.71 -25.37 9.75
N GLY A 282 42.45 -25.70 11.02
CA GLY A 282 42.31 -24.74 12.11
C GLY A 282 41.34 -23.61 11.81
N TYR A 283 41.77 -22.37 12.06
CA TYR A 283 40.97 -21.16 11.85
C TYR A 283 40.74 -20.79 10.38
N ALA A 284 41.36 -21.47 9.41
CA ALA A 284 41.07 -21.26 8.00
C ALA A 284 39.77 -21.95 7.54
N LEU A 285 39.38 -23.08 8.16
CA LEU A 285 38.20 -23.83 7.76
C LEU A 285 36.88 -23.08 7.98
N PRO A 286 36.64 -22.41 9.13
CA PRO A 286 35.45 -21.58 9.32
C PRO A 286 35.31 -20.47 8.28
N VAL A 287 36.43 -19.83 7.90
CA VAL A 287 36.48 -18.77 6.88
C VAL A 287 36.12 -19.34 5.50
N LEU A 288 36.68 -20.50 5.15
CA LEU A 288 36.38 -21.21 3.91
C LEU A 288 34.90 -21.57 3.80
N VAL A 289 34.33 -22.19 4.85
CA VAL A 289 32.92 -22.57 4.90
C VAL A 289 32.02 -21.33 4.85
N GLY A 290 32.41 -20.24 5.53
CA GLY A 290 31.72 -18.95 5.44
C GLY A 290 31.64 -18.42 4.00
N GLY A 291 32.72 -18.54 3.23
CA GLY A 291 32.74 -18.18 1.80
C GLY A 291 31.84 -19.08 0.94
N ILE A 292 31.82 -20.38 1.20
CA ILE A 292 30.94 -21.34 0.48
C ILE A 292 29.47 -21.03 0.77
N VAL A 293 29.10 -20.81 2.04
CA VAL A 293 27.74 -20.42 2.43
C VAL A 293 27.33 -19.10 1.78
N SER A 294 28.25 -18.16 1.66
CA SER A 294 28.03 -16.88 0.96
C SER A 294 27.82 -17.07 -0.56
N ALA A 295 28.50 -18.04 -1.17
CA ALA A 295 28.26 -18.41 -2.57
C ALA A 295 26.87 -19.05 -2.78
N VAL A 296 26.41 -19.86 -1.82
CA VAL A 296 25.02 -20.36 -1.83
C VAL A 296 24.03 -19.19 -1.71
N ALA A 297 24.28 -18.23 -0.82
CA ALA A 297 23.47 -17.02 -0.70
C ALA A 297 23.41 -16.22 -2.00
N PHE A 298 24.55 -16.10 -2.71
CA PHE A 298 24.60 -15.45 -4.03
C PHE A 298 23.71 -16.17 -5.06
N CYS A 299 23.75 -17.50 -5.12
CA CYS A 299 22.87 -18.28 -5.99
C CYS A 299 21.39 -18.08 -5.64
N VAL A 300 21.04 -18.07 -4.34
CA VAL A 300 19.66 -17.78 -3.89
C VAL A 300 19.24 -16.36 -4.32
N ALA A 301 20.12 -15.36 -4.19
CA ALA A 301 19.85 -13.99 -4.60
C ALA A 301 19.65 -13.87 -6.12
N LEU A 302 20.41 -14.60 -6.93
CA LEU A 302 20.27 -14.58 -8.38
C LEU A 302 19.03 -15.31 -8.90
N PHE A 303 18.68 -16.46 -8.33
CA PHE A 303 17.67 -17.34 -8.91
C PHE A 303 16.33 -17.33 -8.18
N LYS A 304 16.29 -16.96 -6.90
CA LYS A 304 15.07 -17.03 -6.07
C LYS A 304 14.59 -15.67 -5.58
N PHE A 305 15.48 -14.68 -5.44
CA PHE A 305 15.10 -13.35 -4.99
C PHE A 305 14.56 -12.51 -6.15
N HIS A 306 13.23 -12.41 -6.24
CA HIS A 306 12.51 -11.63 -7.24
C HIS A 306 11.67 -10.55 -6.55
N ILE A 307 12.27 -9.37 -6.34
CA ILE A 307 11.59 -8.17 -5.86
C ILE A 307 11.92 -7.01 -6.78
N SER A 308 10.88 -6.35 -7.27
CA SER A 308 10.96 -5.21 -8.17
C SER A 308 10.70 -3.92 -7.40
N MET A 309 11.67 -3.47 -6.59
CA MET A 309 11.64 -2.09 -6.09
C MET A 309 12.08 -1.16 -7.22
N PHE A 310 11.15 -0.88 -8.14
CA PHE A 310 11.28 0.28 -9.02
C PHE A 310 10.56 1.44 -8.34
N THR A 311 11.32 2.42 -7.88
CA THR A 311 10.77 3.77 -7.86
C THR A 311 10.71 4.23 -9.31
N VAL A 312 9.51 4.51 -9.81
CA VAL A 312 9.36 5.46 -10.92
C VAL A 312 10.08 6.73 -10.45
N TYR A 313 11.21 7.09 -11.05
CA TYR A 313 11.94 8.31 -10.67
C TYR A 313 12.07 9.21 -11.89
N GLU A 314 11.35 10.33 -11.81
CA GLU A 314 11.68 11.61 -12.41
C GLU A 314 13.11 12.00 -11.98
N PRO A 315 14.12 12.03 -12.85
CA PRO A 315 15.47 12.38 -12.43
C PRO A 315 15.66 13.89 -12.41
N ALA A 316 15.99 14.41 -11.23
CA ALA A 316 16.85 15.58 -11.12
C ALA A 316 18.18 15.27 -11.83
N SER A 317 18.45 15.97 -12.92
CA SER A 317 19.76 15.98 -13.57
C SER A 317 20.24 17.42 -13.72
N GLU A 318 21.45 17.65 -13.24
CA GLU A 318 22.36 18.69 -13.71
C GLU A 318 23.73 18.00 -13.95
N PRO A 319 24.61 18.54 -14.79
CA PRO A 319 24.76 18.13 -16.19
C PRO A 319 26.07 17.38 -16.45
N PRO A 320 26.18 16.54 -17.50
CA PRO A 320 27.49 16.18 -18.03
C PRO A 320 27.98 17.29 -18.97
N ALA A 321 29.04 17.97 -18.55
CA ALA A 321 29.91 18.69 -19.46
C ALA A 321 30.78 17.70 -20.25
N ALA A 322 31.24 18.17 -21.42
CA ALA A 322 32.17 17.54 -22.36
C ALA A 322 31.58 16.49 -23.33
N ALA A 323 30.80 17.00 -24.29
CA ALA A 323 31.02 16.63 -25.68
C ALA A 323 31.05 17.92 -26.54
N THR A 324 32.22 18.25 -27.08
CA THR A 324 32.42 19.23 -28.14
C THR A 324 33.01 18.51 -29.35
N PRO A 325 32.93 19.07 -30.56
CA PRO A 325 31.74 19.37 -31.35
C PRO A 325 31.75 18.53 -32.64
N ARG A 326 30.58 18.20 -33.19
CA ARG A 326 30.48 17.90 -34.63
C ARG A 326 29.56 18.94 -35.25
N ASP A 327 30.22 19.93 -35.85
CA ASP A 327 29.67 20.83 -36.84
C ASP A 327 28.97 20.01 -37.93
N ILE A 328 27.66 20.17 -38.04
CA ILE A 328 26.96 20.08 -39.33
C ILE A 328 26.02 21.29 -39.40
N SER A 329 26.32 22.13 -40.38
CA SER A 329 25.71 23.40 -40.75
C SER A 329 24.20 23.32 -40.99
N GLY A 330 23.42 24.02 -40.15
CA GLY A 330 21.97 24.19 -40.33
C GLY A 330 21.30 24.68 -39.05
N GLU A 331 21.88 25.69 -38.40
CA GLU A 331 21.57 26.06 -37.02
C GLU A 331 20.07 26.36 -36.82
N GLY A 332 19.51 25.79 -35.75
CA GLY A 332 18.25 26.11 -35.08
C GLY A 332 18.62 26.49 -33.63
N VAL A 333 17.98 27.48 -32.99
CA VAL A 333 18.30 27.79 -31.58
C VAL A 333 17.61 26.77 -30.66
N TYR A 334 18.38 25.86 -30.05
CA TYR A 334 17.84 24.96 -29.02
C TYR A 334 17.38 25.76 -27.79
N VAL A 335 16.09 25.65 -27.48
CA VAL A 335 15.41 26.50 -26.49
C VAL A 335 15.93 26.26 -25.06
N THR A 336 16.45 25.07 -24.78
CA THR A 336 17.06 24.70 -23.49
C THR A 336 18.28 25.57 -23.13
N ARG A 337 18.92 26.24 -24.10
CA ARG A 337 20.15 27.05 -23.89
C ARG A 337 19.91 28.55 -23.68
N LYS A 338 18.79 29.16 -24.11
CA LYS A 338 18.58 30.63 -24.03
C LYS A 338 17.12 31.04 -23.73
N ARG A 339 16.74 31.00 -22.44
CA ARG A 339 15.39 31.36 -21.92
C ARG A 339 14.88 32.75 -22.31
N SER A 340 15.78 33.74 -22.45
CA SER A 340 15.43 35.14 -22.74
C SER A 340 15.02 35.39 -24.19
N ILE A 341 15.53 34.60 -25.14
CA ILE A 341 15.14 34.69 -26.56
C ILE A 341 13.75 34.09 -26.74
N PHE A 342 13.50 32.95 -26.10
CA PHE A 342 12.20 32.28 -26.12
C PHE A 342 11.09 33.15 -25.52
N SER A 343 11.30 33.75 -24.34
CA SER A 343 10.31 34.65 -23.73
C SER A 343 10.00 35.88 -24.60
N LYS A 344 10.99 36.41 -25.32
CA LYS A 344 10.80 37.54 -26.26
C LYS A 344 10.02 37.16 -27.52
N TRP A 345 10.30 35.97 -28.07
CA TRP A 345 9.53 35.41 -29.18
C TRP A 345 8.07 35.13 -28.78
N LEU A 346 7.88 34.52 -27.62
CA LEU A 346 6.59 34.10 -27.08
C LEU A 346 5.63 35.26 -26.77
N HIS A 347 6.16 36.37 -26.24
CA HIS A 347 5.36 37.56 -25.92
C HIS A 347 5.28 38.57 -27.07
N GLY A 348 5.78 38.23 -28.27
CA GLY A 348 5.86 39.17 -29.40
C GLY A 348 6.70 40.43 -29.13
N LYS A 349 7.45 40.45 -28.01
CA LYS A 349 8.23 41.59 -27.53
C LYS A 349 9.72 41.38 -27.84
N GLY A 350 10.03 41.46 -29.12
CA GLY A 350 11.37 41.48 -29.69
C GLY A 350 11.26 41.84 -31.16
N ALA A 351 11.81 43.00 -31.52
CA ALA A 351 11.68 43.60 -32.85
C ALA A 351 11.95 42.61 -34.00
N PHE A 352 10.93 42.37 -34.83
CA PHE A 352 11.13 41.93 -36.20
C PHE A 352 11.19 43.18 -37.10
N SER A 353 12.39 43.74 -37.23
CA SER A 353 12.87 44.07 -38.56
C SER A 353 13.90 42.98 -38.87
N SER A 354 13.49 42.01 -39.68
CA SER A 354 14.29 40.86 -40.09
C SER A 354 15.71 41.27 -40.50
N PRO A 355 16.69 40.37 -40.35
CA PRO A 355 17.17 39.75 -41.56
C PRO A 355 16.83 38.26 -41.54
N ALA A 356 16.55 37.75 -42.74
CA ALA A 356 16.04 36.43 -43.09
C ALA A 356 16.94 35.23 -42.71
N ASN A 357 17.71 35.33 -41.63
CA ASN A 357 18.77 34.41 -41.24
C ASN A 357 18.79 34.10 -39.73
N GLN A 358 17.72 34.41 -38.97
CA GLN A 358 17.64 33.93 -37.59
C GLN A 358 17.07 32.50 -37.53
N PRO A 359 17.79 31.58 -36.88
CA PRO A 359 17.45 30.17 -36.91
C PRO A 359 16.22 29.86 -36.04
N ALA A 360 15.27 29.08 -36.58
CA ALA A 360 14.02 28.72 -35.91
C ALA A 360 14.30 28.02 -34.56
N PRO A 361 13.48 28.26 -33.51
CA PRO A 361 13.61 27.56 -32.25
C PRO A 361 13.36 26.05 -32.43
N VAL A 362 14.30 25.24 -31.95
CA VAL A 362 14.23 23.77 -32.03
C VAL A 362 13.94 23.18 -30.65
N PHE A 363 12.94 22.32 -30.59
CA PHE A 363 12.52 21.57 -29.40
C PHE A 363 12.76 20.08 -29.63
N ARG A 364 13.26 19.38 -28.62
CA ARG A 364 13.32 17.92 -28.67
C ARG A 364 12.03 17.33 -28.14
N SER A 365 11.52 16.29 -28.77
CA SER A 365 10.31 15.59 -28.32
C SER A 365 10.39 15.11 -26.86
N ALA A 366 11.59 14.77 -26.37
CA ALA A 366 11.84 14.37 -24.98
C ALA A 366 11.60 15.50 -23.96
N ASP A 367 11.68 16.76 -24.39
CA ASP A 367 11.49 17.94 -23.53
C ASP A 367 10.01 18.38 -23.47
N VAL A 368 9.11 17.67 -24.18
CA VAL A 368 7.70 18.03 -24.38
C VAL A 368 6.77 16.91 -23.90
N ILE A 369 5.97 17.20 -22.88
CA ILE A 369 4.98 16.28 -22.30
C ILE A 369 3.65 16.44 -23.05
N GLN A 370 3.15 15.37 -23.67
CA GLN A 370 1.81 15.31 -24.29
C GLN A 370 0.76 14.92 -23.23
N GLU A 371 0.01 15.88 -22.69
CA GLU A 371 -0.91 15.66 -21.57
C GLU A 371 -2.18 14.88 -22.00
N GLY A 372 -2.65 15.10 -23.24
CA GLY A 372 -3.91 14.53 -23.75
C GLY A 372 -3.92 13.01 -24.04
N TYR A 373 -2.77 12.39 -24.32
CA TYR A 373 -2.70 10.94 -24.56
C TYR A 373 -2.42 10.14 -23.28
N MET A 374 -1.89 10.79 -22.24
CA MET A 374 -1.49 10.16 -20.98
C MET A 374 -2.64 10.02 -19.97
N LEU A 375 -3.68 10.87 -20.06
CA LEU A 375 -4.87 10.79 -19.20
C LEU A 375 -5.70 9.51 -19.40
N LYS A 376 -5.58 8.84 -20.57
CA LYS A 376 -6.18 7.51 -20.80
C LYS A 376 -5.47 6.36 -20.08
N GLN A 377 -4.28 6.58 -19.50
CA GLN A 377 -3.48 5.55 -18.81
C GLN A 377 -3.33 5.74 -17.29
N GLY A 378 -4.21 6.53 -16.65
CA GLY A 378 -4.40 6.47 -15.19
C GLY A 378 -3.16 6.78 -14.33
N SER A 379 -2.18 7.52 -14.86
CA SER A 379 -0.94 7.84 -14.16
C SER A 379 -0.89 9.33 -13.81
N ARG A 380 -1.03 9.69 -12.53
CA ARG A 380 -0.76 11.06 -12.03
C ARG A 380 0.74 11.24 -11.80
N PHE A 381 1.33 12.30 -12.35
CA PHE A 381 2.71 12.71 -12.07
C PHE A 381 2.76 13.87 -11.07
N ARG A 382 3.84 13.93 -10.27
CA ARG A 382 4.13 15.00 -9.30
C ARG A 382 5.50 15.59 -9.65
N MET A 383 5.50 16.69 -10.42
CA MET A 383 6.72 17.25 -11.02
C MET A 383 7.69 17.80 -9.95
N LEU A 384 8.88 17.21 -9.85
CA LEU A 384 9.96 17.68 -8.95
C LEU A 384 11.10 18.43 -9.67
N THR A 385 11.01 18.68 -10.98
CA THR A 385 12.05 19.40 -11.74
C THR A 385 11.51 20.58 -12.55
N LYS A 386 12.19 21.72 -12.43
CA LYS A 386 11.91 22.93 -13.21
C LYS A 386 12.27 22.67 -14.69
N ARG A 387 11.27 22.79 -15.60
CA ARG A 387 11.35 22.97 -17.08
C ARG A 387 10.95 21.74 -17.93
N TYR A 388 9.64 21.56 -18.13
CA TYR A 388 9.09 20.78 -19.25
C TYR A 388 8.09 21.64 -20.04
N PHE A 389 8.03 21.44 -21.35
CA PHE A 389 6.96 21.96 -22.19
C PHE A 389 5.76 21.02 -22.12
N ILE A 390 4.54 21.56 -22.17
CA ILE A 390 3.33 20.74 -22.14
C ILE A 390 2.48 21.08 -23.36
N LEU A 391 2.15 20.05 -24.15
CA LEU A 391 1.02 20.12 -25.07
C LEU A 391 -0.21 19.61 -24.33
N ARG A 392 -1.07 20.56 -23.96
CA ARG A 392 -2.30 20.30 -23.25
C ARG A 392 -3.45 20.26 -24.25
N LEU A 393 -4.25 19.20 -24.15
CA LEU A 393 -5.51 19.10 -24.89
C LEU A 393 -6.62 19.55 -23.92
N GLU A 394 -7.02 20.81 -24.01
CA GLU A 394 -8.15 21.35 -23.23
C GLU A 394 -9.38 21.39 -24.11
N GLU A 395 -10.49 20.79 -23.66
CA GLU A 395 -11.84 20.95 -24.23
C GLU A 395 -11.89 21.19 -25.75
N LYS A 396 -11.19 20.33 -26.52
CA LYS A 396 -11.15 20.28 -27.99
C LYS A 396 -10.18 21.25 -28.71
N HIS A 397 -9.20 21.87 -28.04
CA HIS A 397 -8.09 22.60 -28.68
C HIS A 397 -6.74 22.31 -28.00
N MET A 398 -5.64 22.51 -28.72
CA MET A 398 -4.30 22.15 -28.25
C MET A 398 -3.47 23.41 -27.96
N THR A 399 -3.06 23.59 -26.71
CA THR A 399 -2.27 24.73 -26.24
C THR A 399 -0.88 24.28 -25.83
N LEU A 400 0.12 25.10 -26.13
CA LEU A 400 1.48 24.90 -25.65
C LEU A 400 1.66 25.71 -24.35
N GLY A 401 2.15 25.09 -23.28
CA GLY A 401 2.39 25.73 -21.98
C GLY A 401 3.74 25.38 -21.39
N TYR A 402 4.15 26.13 -20.37
CA TYR A 402 5.32 25.80 -19.54
C TYR A 402 5.06 26.09 -18.06
N TYR A 403 5.63 25.26 -17.18
CA TYR A 403 5.58 25.51 -15.73
C TYR A 403 6.60 26.56 -15.29
N THR A 404 6.16 27.52 -14.48
CA THR A 404 7.07 28.45 -13.79
C THR A 404 7.51 27.90 -12.44
N SER A 405 8.54 28.49 -11.82
CA SER A 405 9.08 28.05 -10.52
C SER A 405 8.12 28.20 -9.33
N LYS A 406 6.88 28.65 -9.55
CA LYS A 406 5.83 28.86 -8.55
C LYS A 406 4.67 27.85 -8.68
N GLU A 407 4.89 26.69 -9.30
CA GLU A 407 3.90 25.61 -9.49
C GLU A 407 2.64 25.99 -10.31
N ALA A 408 2.59 27.20 -10.89
CA ALA A 408 1.54 27.61 -11.82
C ALA A 408 1.91 27.31 -13.27
N LEU A 409 1.00 26.66 -14.01
CA LEU A 409 1.07 26.49 -15.46
C LEU A 409 0.87 27.87 -16.12
N VAL A 410 1.84 28.32 -16.91
CA VAL A 410 1.71 29.53 -17.71
C VAL A 410 1.59 29.10 -19.16
N LEU A 411 0.42 29.38 -19.76
CA LEU A 411 0.17 29.10 -21.17
C LEU A 411 1.13 29.96 -22.03
N CYS A 412 1.81 29.32 -22.97
CA CYS A 412 2.79 29.97 -23.83
C CYS A 412 2.10 30.79 -24.93
N SER A 413 0.94 30.34 -25.40
CA SER A 413 0.09 31.11 -26.31
C SER A 413 -1.33 31.14 -25.78
N GLU A 414 -1.93 32.33 -25.78
CA GLU A 414 -3.38 32.49 -25.61
C GLU A 414 -4.14 31.98 -26.85
N THR A 415 -3.46 31.85 -27.99
CA THR A 415 -4.00 31.30 -29.23
C THR A 415 -3.71 29.79 -29.34
N PRO A 416 -4.73 28.93 -29.50
CA PRO A 416 -4.52 27.50 -29.75
C PRO A 416 -3.73 27.25 -31.03
N ILE A 417 -3.07 26.08 -31.13
CA ILE A 417 -2.55 25.60 -32.42
C ILE A 417 -3.75 25.41 -33.35
N GLY A 418 -3.91 26.34 -34.30
CA GLY A 418 -5.17 26.63 -34.98
C GLY A 418 -5.01 27.33 -36.34
N PRO A 419 -6.02 28.06 -36.86
CA PRO A 419 -6.09 28.44 -38.27
C PRO A 419 -4.92 29.37 -38.60
N GLY A 420 -4.23 29.11 -39.71
CA GLY A 420 -2.99 29.78 -40.10
C GLY A 420 -1.70 29.03 -39.75
N HIS A 421 -1.76 27.98 -38.93
CA HIS A 421 -0.64 27.09 -38.68
C HIS A 421 -0.60 25.95 -39.71
N ALA A 422 0.54 25.74 -40.34
CA ALA A 422 0.79 24.64 -41.28
C ALA A 422 1.92 23.75 -40.76
N LEU A 423 1.76 22.43 -40.86
CA LEU A 423 2.76 21.45 -40.45
C LEU A 423 3.52 20.93 -41.68
N TYR A 424 4.84 21.07 -41.69
CA TYR A 424 5.73 20.56 -42.72
C TYR A 424 6.67 19.50 -42.15
N ASP A 425 6.90 18.44 -42.92
CA ASP A 425 7.95 17.47 -42.65
C ASP A 425 9.25 17.98 -43.26
N ILE A 426 10.24 18.27 -42.42
CA ILE A 426 11.54 18.83 -42.83
C ILE A 426 12.69 17.89 -42.43
N SER A 427 12.40 16.60 -42.33
CA SER A 427 13.38 15.57 -41.96
C SER A 427 14.51 15.49 -42.99
N VAL A 428 15.76 15.40 -42.53
CA VAL A 428 16.98 15.27 -43.36
C VAL A 428 17.80 14.10 -42.83
N GLU A 429 18.39 13.29 -43.71
CA GLU A 429 19.14 12.04 -43.43
C GLU A 429 19.57 11.82 -41.97
N GLY A 430 18.79 11.01 -41.23
CA GLY A 430 19.06 10.64 -39.84
C GLY A 430 18.43 11.54 -38.76
N HIS A 431 17.78 12.63 -39.14
CA HIS A 431 17.10 13.57 -38.23
C HIS A 431 15.63 13.72 -38.59
N HIS A 432 14.73 13.23 -37.73
CA HIS A 432 13.29 13.38 -37.91
C HIS A 432 12.83 14.74 -37.36
N ARG A 433 12.34 15.64 -38.24
CA ARG A 433 11.98 17.02 -37.87
C ARG A 433 10.64 17.45 -38.45
N LEU A 434 9.79 18.04 -37.61
CA LEU A 434 8.50 18.64 -37.99
C LEU A 434 8.54 20.15 -37.78
N GLU A 435 8.24 20.93 -38.81
CA GLU A 435 8.11 22.38 -38.75
C GLU A 435 6.64 22.79 -38.63
N LEU A 436 6.28 23.47 -37.55
CA LEU A 436 4.99 24.14 -37.39
C LEU A 436 5.17 25.62 -37.73
N ARG A 437 4.57 26.08 -38.83
CA ARG A 437 4.73 27.44 -39.36
C ARG A 437 3.44 28.24 -39.23
N HIS A 438 3.54 29.48 -38.78
CA HIS A 438 2.45 30.45 -38.73
C HIS A 438 2.94 31.81 -39.26
N GLY A 439 2.46 32.22 -40.43
CA GLY A 439 2.96 33.43 -41.11
C GLY A 439 4.48 33.36 -41.37
N THR A 440 5.23 34.33 -40.84
CA THR A 440 6.71 34.40 -40.93
C THR A 440 7.43 33.68 -39.79
N THR A 441 6.69 33.05 -38.88
CA THR A 441 7.26 32.37 -37.71
C THR A 441 7.23 30.86 -37.90
N SER A 442 8.32 30.18 -37.53
CA SER A 442 8.43 28.72 -37.58
C SER A 442 8.95 28.16 -36.27
N LEU A 443 8.48 26.97 -35.93
CA LEU A 443 8.89 26.19 -34.76
C LEU A 443 9.23 24.78 -35.23
N ILE A 444 10.36 24.24 -34.78
CA ILE A 444 10.81 22.92 -35.21
C ILE A 444 10.78 21.95 -34.03
N VAL A 445 10.11 20.82 -34.21
CA VAL A 445 10.14 19.67 -33.29
C VAL A 445 11.06 18.60 -33.87
N GLU A 446 12.16 18.33 -33.19
CA GLU A 446 13.09 17.25 -33.49
C GLU A 446 12.70 16.00 -32.69
N VAL A 447 12.54 14.87 -33.38
CA VAL A 447 12.09 13.61 -32.81
C VAL A 447 13.19 12.57 -32.96
N GLU A 448 13.51 11.86 -31.88
CA GLU A 448 14.67 10.97 -31.84
C GLU A 448 14.43 9.61 -32.53
N THR A 449 13.18 9.13 -32.56
CA THR A 449 12.82 7.83 -33.14
C THR A 449 11.77 7.96 -34.23
N GLU A 450 11.83 7.09 -35.23
CA GLU A 450 10.85 7.06 -36.33
C GLU A 450 9.43 6.72 -35.85
N ALA A 451 9.32 5.83 -34.85
CA ALA A 451 8.04 5.47 -34.25
C ALA A 451 7.38 6.66 -33.54
N ASP A 452 8.17 7.43 -32.78
CA ASP A 452 7.68 8.65 -32.14
C ASP A 452 7.40 9.74 -33.16
N PHE A 453 8.17 9.81 -34.25
CA PHE A 453 7.97 10.79 -35.30
C PHE A 453 6.60 10.63 -35.96
N VAL A 454 6.22 9.40 -36.32
CA VAL A 454 4.88 9.10 -36.86
C VAL A 454 3.78 9.49 -35.87
N LYS A 455 3.99 9.22 -34.58
CA LYS A 455 3.04 9.57 -33.51
C LYS A 455 2.88 11.08 -33.35
N TRP A 456 3.99 11.83 -33.32
CA TRP A 456 4.01 13.29 -33.22
C TRP A 456 3.40 13.95 -34.45
N LYS A 457 3.72 13.45 -35.64
CA LYS A 457 3.14 13.91 -36.91
C LYS A 457 1.62 13.75 -36.92
N ASN A 458 1.12 12.56 -36.58
CA ASN A 458 -0.32 12.29 -36.53
C ASN A 458 -1.04 13.16 -35.49
N CYS A 459 -0.47 13.32 -34.29
CA CYS A 459 -1.07 14.13 -33.23
C CYS A 459 -1.16 15.62 -33.60
N LEU A 460 -0.08 16.19 -34.15
CA LEU A 460 -0.06 17.59 -34.59
C LEU A 460 -0.96 17.83 -35.81
N GLN A 461 -1.00 16.88 -36.76
CA GLN A 461 -1.91 16.94 -37.90
C GLN A 461 -3.38 16.87 -37.47
N GLU A 462 -3.69 16.00 -36.51
CA GLU A 462 -5.03 15.88 -35.96
C GLU A 462 -5.45 17.16 -35.23
N ALA A 463 -4.57 17.77 -34.44
CA ALA A 463 -4.85 19.05 -33.79
C ALA A 463 -5.12 20.20 -34.77
N VAL A 464 -4.31 20.33 -35.83
CA VAL A 464 -4.56 21.31 -36.91
C VAL A 464 -5.90 21.04 -37.59
N ARG A 465 -6.26 19.76 -37.79
CA ARG A 465 -7.51 19.33 -38.43
C ARG A 465 -8.76 19.58 -37.58
N TRP A 466 -8.71 19.28 -36.28
CA TRP A 466 -9.82 19.48 -35.35
C TRP A 466 -10.25 20.95 -35.32
N HIS A 467 -9.27 21.85 -35.38
CA HIS A 467 -9.52 23.28 -35.33
C HIS A 467 -10.03 23.86 -36.66
N GLN A 468 -9.65 23.29 -37.81
CA GLN A 468 -10.23 23.61 -39.13
C GLN A 468 -11.72 23.26 -39.26
N ALA A 469 -12.25 22.42 -38.37
CA ALA A 469 -13.65 22.01 -38.33
C ALA A 469 -14.53 22.81 -37.34
N MET A 470 -13.94 23.82 -36.66
CA MET A 470 -14.64 24.71 -35.73
C MET A 470 -15.04 26.01 -36.42
N VAL A 471 -16.29 26.44 -36.24
CA VAL A 471 -16.77 27.74 -36.71
C VAL A 471 -16.79 28.71 -35.52
N PHE A 472 -16.06 29.81 -35.62
CA PHE A 472 -15.99 30.86 -34.59
C PHE A 472 -16.91 32.04 -34.98
N ASP A 473 -17.54 32.68 -34.00
CA ASP A 473 -18.20 33.97 -34.22
C ASP A 473 -17.17 35.12 -34.29
N GLY A 474 -17.66 36.32 -34.64
CA GLY A 474 -16.86 37.55 -34.68
C GLY A 474 -16.29 38.01 -33.33
N ALA A 475 -16.55 37.28 -32.23
CA ALA A 475 -15.96 37.48 -30.91
C ALA A 475 -15.05 36.30 -30.50
N ASN A 476 -14.63 35.46 -31.45
CA ASN A 476 -13.75 34.31 -31.25
C ASN A 476 -14.34 33.18 -30.37
N LYS A 477 -15.67 33.10 -30.27
CA LYS A 477 -16.37 32.04 -29.52
C LYS A 477 -16.86 30.95 -30.48
N VAL A 478 -16.68 29.67 -30.12
CA VAL A 478 -17.08 28.53 -30.97
C VAL A 478 -18.60 28.45 -31.06
N THR A 479 -19.16 28.48 -32.27
CA THR A 479 -20.61 28.47 -32.53
C THR A 479 -21.13 27.17 -33.13
N SER A 480 -20.30 26.39 -33.84
CA SER A 480 -20.67 25.04 -34.30
C SER A 480 -19.46 24.15 -34.57
N TYR A 481 -19.68 22.83 -34.52
CA TYR A 481 -18.70 21.79 -34.85
C TYR A 481 -19.09 21.10 -36.17
N GLY A 482 -18.11 20.70 -36.98
CA GLY A 482 -18.34 19.97 -38.23
C GLY A 482 -19.10 18.65 -38.05
N LYS A 483 -19.96 18.31 -39.04
CA LYS A 483 -20.93 17.19 -39.06
C LYS A 483 -20.42 15.85 -38.50
N LYS A 484 -19.15 15.52 -38.72
CA LYS A 484 -18.54 14.26 -38.26
C LYS A 484 -18.37 14.16 -36.73
N CYS A 485 -18.20 15.29 -36.03
CA CYS A 485 -18.03 15.33 -34.57
C CYS A 485 -19.35 15.06 -33.82
N LEU A 486 -20.48 15.47 -34.42
CA LEU A 486 -21.81 15.15 -33.90
C LEU A 486 -22.14 13.66 -34.03
N ASP A 487 -21.69 13.03 -35.13
CA ASP A 487 -21.86 11.59 -35.35
C ASP A 487 -21.03 10.75 -34.35
N ASP A 488 -19.82 11.20 -34.01
CA ASP A 488 -18.94 10.55 -33.03
C ASP A 488 -19.47 10.66 -31.59
N GLU A 489 -20.09 11.78 -31.24
CA GLU A 489 -20.72 12.00 -29.91
C GLU A 489 -21.99 11.15 -29.73
N ALA A 490 -22.78 10.99 -30.80
CA ALA A 490 -23.89 10.04 -30.84
C ALA A 490 -23.40 8.58 -30.74
N ALA A 491 -22.27 8.24 -31.38
CA ALA A 491 -21.67 6.92 -31.29
C ALA A 491 -21.13 6.62 -29.88
N GLU A 492 -20.56 7.60 -29.18
CA GLU A 492 -20.07 7.43 -27.81
C GLU A 492 -21.22 7.29 -26.79
N ALA A 493 -22.31 8.04 -26.98
CA ALA A 493 -23.54 7.88 -26.20
C ALA A 493 -24.17 6.49 -26.40
N LEU A 494 -24.17 5.99 -27.64
CA LEU A 494 -24.62 4.63 -27.97
C LEU A 494 -23.71 3.58 -27.30
N ALA A 495 -22.39 3.75 -27.35
CA ALA A 495 -21.44 2.85 -26.72
C ALA A 495 -21.60 2.79 -25.18
N ARG A 496 -21.92 3.92 -24.53
CA ARG A 496 -22.23 3.96 -23.08
C ARG A 496 -23.54 3.24 -22.76
N GLN A 497 -24.58 3.38 -23.60
CA GLN A 497 -25.81 2.61 -23.45
C GLN A 497 -25.59 1.11 -23.65
N GLU A 498 -24.77 0.72 -24.63
CA GLU A 498 -24.41 -0.67 -24.87
C GLU A 498 -23.57 -1.27 -23.74
N ALA A 499 -22.64 -0.51 -23.15
CA ALA A 499 -21.88 -0.93 -21.98
C ALA A 499 -22.79 -1.15 -20.76
N ALA A 500 -23.73 -0.22 -20.50
CA ALA A 500 -24.73 -0.38 -19.45
C ALA A 500 -25.65 -1.60 -19.70
N LYS A 501 -26.02 -1.85 -20.96
CA LYS A 501 -26.78 -3.05 -21.37
C LYS A 501 -25.97 -4.33 -21.16
N LYS A 502 -24.70 -4.37 -21.54
CA LYS A 502 -23.79 -5.50 -21.27
C LYS A 502 -23.62 -5.77 -19.78
N GLN A 503 -23.54 -4.73 -18.96
CA GLN A 503 -23.44 -4.88 -17.51
C GLN A 503 -24.74 -5.45 -16.93
N ARG A 504 -25.90 -4.98 -17.38
CA ARG A 504 -27.22 -5.55 -17.05
C ARG A 504 -27.34 -7.01 -17.49
N GLU A 505 -26.89 -7.36 -18.69
CA GLU A 505 -26.88 -8.73 -19.20
C GLU A 505 -25.91 -9.64 -18.45
N THR A 506 -24.76 -9.12 -18.01
CA THR A 506 -23.78 -9.87 -17.23
C THR A 506 -24.28 -10.13 -15.80
N VAL A 507 -24.93 -9.14 -15.19
CA VAL A 507 -25.60 -9.29 -13.90
C VAL A 507 -26.79 -10.24 -14.01
N ALA A 508 -27.59 -10.14 -15.07
CA ALA A 508 -28.68 -11.08 -15.35
C ALA A 508 -28.16 -12.50 -15.60
N LYS A 509 -27.06 -12.68 -16.33
CA LYS A 509 -26.38 -13.97 -16.52
C LYS A 509 -25.79 -14.52 -15.22
N LYS A 510 -25.25 -13.68 -14.32
CA LYS A 510 -24.81 -14.09 -12.98
C LYS A 510 -25.99 -14.49 -12.09
N ALA A 511 -27.08 -13.74 -12.13
CA ALA A 511 -28.33 -14.07 -11.43
C ALA A 511 -28.94 -15.37 -11.98
N GLN A 512 -28.88 -15.58 -13.30
CA GLN A 512 -29.32 -16.80 -13.96
C GLN A 512 -28.37 -17.98 -13.67
N ALA A 513 -27.06 -17.78 -13.62
CA ALA A 513 -26.08 -18.79 -13.20
C ALA A 513 -26.23 -19.15 -11.70
N ALA A 514 -26.56 -18.19 -10.84
CA ALA A 514 -26.95 -18.45 -9.45
C ALA A 514 -28.29 -19.21 -9.37
N ALA A 515 -29.24 -18.91 -10.25
CA ALA A 515 -30.47 -19.70 -10.39
C ALA A 515 -30.21 -21.11 -10.94
N THR A 516 -29.16 -21.31 -11.77
CA THR A 516 -28.71 -22.64 -12.21
C THR A 516 -27.93 -23.38 -11.11
N ALA A 517 -27.22 -22.67 -10.21
CA ALA A 517 -26.62 -23.25 -9.01
C ALA A 517 -27.67 -23.75 -8.00
N ASN A 518 -28.85 -23.11 -7.98
CA ASN A 518 -30.04 -23.61 -7.28
C ASN A 518 -30.60 -24.94 -7.82
N ALA A 519 -30.06 -25.47 -8.93
CA ALA A 519 -30.46 -26.78 -9.49
C ALA A 519 -29.71 -27.97 -8.85
N ASN A 520 -28.75 -27.75 -7.95
CA ASN A 520 -28.14 -28.85 -7.21
C ASN A 520 -29.13 -29.38 -6.17
N LYS A 521 -29.87 -30.43 -6.54
CA LYS A 521 -30.64 -31.23 -5.58
C LYS A 521 -29.71 -31.68 -4.44
N PRO A 522 -30.17 -31.66 -3.18
CA PRO A 522 -29.35 -32.09 -2.05
C PRO A 522 -28.93 -33.54 -2.26
N LYS A 523 -27.63 -33.81 -2.16
CA LYS A 523 -27.13 -35.18 -2.13
C LYS A 523 -27.11 -35.65 -0.69
N PHE A 524 -28.12 -36.43 -0.30
CA PHE A 524 -28.21 -37.00 1.04
C PHE A 524 -27.07 -38.00 1.29
N LEU A 525 -26.51 -37.92 2.49
CA LEU A 525 -25.44 -38.76 3.00
C LEU A 525 -25.97 -39.55 4.20
N PRO A 526 -25.34 -40.69 4.56
CA PRO A 526 -25.65 -41.38 5.81
C PRO A 526 -25.53 -40.42 6.99
N SER A 527 -26.54 -40.38 7.86
CA SER A 527 -26.51 -39.52 9.04
C SER A 527 -25.49 -40.00 10.05
N THR A 528 -24.75 -39.06 10.64
CA THR A 528 -23.75 -39.28 11.68
C THR A 528 -24.33 -39.25 13.09
N ARG A 529 -25.58 -38.75 13.28
CA ARG A 529 -26.25 -38.62 14.58
C ARG A 529 -27.74 -39.02 14.50
N PRO A 530 -28.29 -39.76 15.49
CA PRO A 530 -29.73 -40.05 15.55
C PRO A 530 -30.54 -38.75 15.59
N GLY A 531 -31.61 -38.66 14.79
CA GLY A 531 -32.46 -37.47 14.71
C GLY A 531 -31.92 -36.32 13.85
N TYR A 532 -30.77 -36.50 13.19
CA TYR A 532 -30.21 -35.54 12.24
C TYR A 532 -30.20 -36.14 10.83
N GLN A 533 -30.24 -35.28 9.82
CA GLN A 533 -30.00 -35.62 8.42
C GLN A 533 -28.73 -34.93 7.92
N CYS A 534 -28.00 -35.63 7.07
CA CYS A 534 -26.80 -35.10 6.45
C CYS A 534 -26.98 -35.01 4.94
N PHE A 535 -26.62 -33.88 4.33
CA PHE A 535 -26.63 -33.74 2.88
C PHE A 535 -25.59 -32.72 2.41
N THR A 536 -25.27 -32.75 1.11
CA THR A 536 -24.37 -31.78 0.50
C THR A 536 -25.10 -30.92 -0.51
N VAL A 537 -24.93 -29.61 -0.39
CA VAL A 537 -25.49 -28.58 -1.29
C VAL A 537 -24.41 -27.53 -1.52
N SER A 538 -24.19 -27.13 -2.77
CA SER A 538 -23.17 -26.11 -3.13
C SER A 538 -21.78 -26.40 -2.55
N ASN A 539 -21.36 -27.68 -2.59
CA ASN A 539 -20.11 -28.19 -2.00
C ASN A 539 -19.95 -28.01 -0.48
N THR A 540 -21.04 -27.68 0.22
CA THR A 540 -21.08 -27.51 1.68
C THR A 540 -21.84 -28.68 2.29
N LYS A 541 -21.27 -29.33 3.32
CA LYS A 541 -21.94 -30.37 4.10
C LYS A 541 -22.87 -29.68 5.09
N PHE A 542 -24.14 -30.07 5.07
CA PHE A 542 -25.13 -29.70 6.08
C PHE A 542 -25.44 -30.92 6.93
N GLU A 543 -25.45 -30.71 8.24
CA GLU A 543 -25.90 -31.68 9.23
C GLU A 543 -26.89 -30.97 10.14
N ILE A 544 -28.18 -31.20 9.89
CA ILE A 544 -29.27 -30.49 10.56
C ILE A 544 -30.29 -31.49 11.12
N PRO A 545 -31.07 -31.12 12.14
CA PRO A 545 -32.15 -31.96 12.65
C PRO A 545 -33.19 -32.37 11.57
N VAL A 546 -33.83 -33.54 11.74
CA VAL A 546 -34.78 -34.10 10.74
C VAL A 546 -36.10 -33.35 10.63
N ASP A 547 -36.44 -32.52 11.62
CA ASP A 547 -37.60 -31.62 11.63
C ASP A 547 -37.46 -30.43 10.66
N TYR A 548 -36.24 -30.11 10.20
CA TYR A 548 -35.99 -29.12 9.14
C TYR A 548 -35.93 -29.79 7.76
N SER A 549 -36.91 -29.57 6.89
CA SER A 549 -36.87 -30.11 5.53
C SER A 549 -36.25 -29.13 4.55
N TYR A 550 -35.22 -29.54 3.79
CA TYR A 550 -34.58 -28.68 2.78
C TYR A 550 -35.58 -28.30 1.67
N VAL A 551 -35.65 -27.00 1.35
CA VAL A 551 -36.47 -26.48 0.23
C VAL A 551 -35.58 -26.08 -0.95
N LYS A 552 -34.68 -25.10 -0.74
CA LYS A 552 -33.81 -24.57 -1.80
C LYS A 552 -32.58 -23.87 -1.22
N THR A 553 -31.54 -23.67 -2.03
CA THR A 553 -30.46 -22.75 -1.69
C THR A 553 -30.90 -21.31 -1.96
N ILE A 554 -30.59 -20.38 -1.06
CA ILE A 554 -30.97 -18.96 -1.23
C ILE A 554 -29.77 -18.03 -1.34
N GLY A 555 -28.60 -18.41 -0.82
CA GLY A 555 -27.38 -17.62 -0.95
C GLY A 555 -26.10 -18.41 -0.74
N SER A 556 -25.02 -17.94 -1.36
CA SER A 556 -23.64 -18.37 -1.08
C SER A 556 -22.72 -17.15 -1.08
N GLY A 557 -21.82 -17.06 -0.10
CA GLY A 557 -20.94 -15.91 0.08
C GLY A 557 -19.68 -16.24 0.88
N ALA A 558 -18.91 -15.20 1.20
CA ALA A 558 -17.63 -15.33 1.92
C ALA A 558 -17.76 -15.97 3.31
N TYR A 559 -18.92 -15.81 3.97
CA TYR A 559 -19.18 -16.28 5.32
C TYR A 559 -20.04 -17.56 5.38
N GLY A 560 -20.28 -18.23 4.25
CA GLY A 560 -20.99 -19.51 4.22
C GLY A 560 -22.12 -19.63 3.19
N VAL A 561 -22.91 -20.70 3.34
CA VAL A 561 -24.05 -21.04 2.47
C VAL A 561 -25.34 -20.96 3.26
N VAL A 562 -26.36 -20.37 2.65
CA VAL A 562 -27.70 -20.20 3.22
C VAL A 562 -28.71 -21.00 2.43
N ILE A 563 -29.47 -21.84 3.13
CA ILE A 563 -30.59 -22.63 2.59
C ILE A 563 -31.91 -22.14 3.17
N ALA A 564 -32.98 -22.26 2.40
CA ALA A 564 -34.33 -22.24 2.92
C ALA A 564 -34.74 -23.65 3.30
N ALA A 565 -35.28 -23.81 4.50
CA ALA A 565 -35.84 -25.05 5.03
C ALA A 565 -37.26 -24.82 5.56
N GLU A 566 -38.06 -25.87 5.66
CA GLU A 566 -39.40 -25.82 6.26
C GLU A 566 -39.40 -26.60 7.59
N LYS A 567 -39.90 -25.95 8.63
CA LYS A 567 -40.11 -26.49 9.98
C LYS A 567 -41.50 -26.06 10.47
N ASP A 568 -42.30 -27.01 10.92
CA ASP A 568 -43.67 -26.78 11.42
C ASP A 568 -44.56 -25.95 10.46
N GLY A 569 -44.40 -26.16 9.15
CA GLY A 569 -45.13 -25.44 8.10
C GLY A 569 -44.68 -23.98 7.88
N ARG A 570 -43.59 -23.55 8.53
CA ARG A 570 -42.96 -22.22 8.33
C ARG A 570 -41.64 -22.36 7.58
N GLN A 571 -41.38 -21.44 6.66
CA GLN A 571 -40.08 -21.36 5.98
C GLN A 571 -39.09 -20.57 6.83
N VAL A 572 -37.93 -21.16 7.05
CA VAL A 572 -36.79 -20.59 7.78
C VAL A 572 -35.55 -20.57 6.89
N ALA A 573 -34.65 -19.62 7.15
CA ALA A 573 -33.33 -19.57 6.53
C ALA A 573 -32.30 -20.17 7.50
N ILE A 574 -31.51 -21.14 7.03
CA ILE A 574 -30.41 -21.74 7.79
C ILE A 574 -29.10 -21.33 7.14
N LYS A 575 -28.30 -20.54 7.85
CA LYS A 575 -26.95 -20.11 7.46
C LYS A 575 -25.93 -21.05 8.09
N ASN A 576 -25.17 -21.77 7.26
CA ASN A 576 -24.06 -22.61 7.69
C ASN A 576 -22.74 -21.87 7.50
N ILE A 577 -22.10 -21.53 8.62
CA ILE A 577 -20.78 -20.90 8.69
C ILE A 577 -19.75 -21.98 8.98
N GLN A 578 -19.13 -22.49 7.92
CA GLN A 578 -18.15 -23.56 8.02
C GLN A 578 -16.85 -23.07 8.63
N ARG A 579 -16.22 -23.90 9.46
CA ARG A 579 -14.90 -23.61 10.06
C ARG A 579 -14.85 -22.23 10.73
N ALA A 580 -15.91 -21.90 11.47
CA ALA A 580 -16.15 -20.60 12.08
C ALA A 580 -15.01 -20.12 12.99
N PHE A 581 -14.20 -21.04 13.53
CA PHE A 581 -13.16 -20.76 14.52
C PHE A 581 -11.72 -20.80 13.98
N ASP A 582 -11.52 -20.88 12.67
CA ASP A 582 -10.18 -20.83 12.07
C ASP A 582 -9.51 -19.46 12.22
N ASP A 583 -10.29 -18.39 12.00
CA ASP A 583 -9.90 -17.02 12.27
C ASP A 583 -10.70 -16.53 13.49
N LEU A 584 -10.01 -16.28 14.60
CA LEU A 584 -10.63 -15.84 15.84
C LEU A 584 -11.30 -14.46 15.71
N THR A 585 -10.86 -13.64 14.75
CA THR A 585 -11.47 -12.34 14.45
C THR A 585 -12.83 -12.54 13.80
N ASP A 586 -12.94 -13.48 12.86
CA ASP A 586 -14.20 -13.81 12.21
C ASP A 586 -15.13 -14.56 13.17
N ALA A 587 -14.60 -15.47 14.00
CA ALA A 587 -15.34 -16.09 15.09
C ALA A 587 -15.96 -15.04 16.04
N LYS A 588 -15.17 -14.04 16.46
CA LYS A 588 -15.68 -12.93 17.28
C LYS A 588 -16.78 -12.14 16.59
N ARG A 589 -16.67 -11.92 15.27
CA ARG A 589 -17.73 -11.28 14.47
C ARG A 589 -19.02 -12.11 14.48
N ILE A 590 -18.92 -13.44 14.43
CA ILE A 590 -20.08 -14.34 14.53
C ILE A 590 -20.73 -14.24 15.91
N VAL A 591 -19.94 -14.23 16.99
CA VAL A 591 -20.47 -14.01 18.36
C VAL A 591 -21.22 -12.68 18.45
N ARG A 592 -20.62 -11.61 17.92
CA ARG A 592 -21.24 -10.28 17.88
C ARG A 592 -22.54 -10.28 17.09
N GLU A 593 -22.54 -10.90 15.90
CA GLU A 593 -23.74 -11.04 15.05
C GLU A 593 -24.87 -11.73 15.82
N ILE A 594 -24.59 -12.87 16.45
CA ILE A 594 -25.57 -13.63 17.24
C ILE A 594 -26.10 -12.79 18.42
N LYS A 595 -25.20 -12.22 19.24
CA LYS A 595 -25.59 -11.43 20.42
C LYS A 595 -26.43 -10.21 20.05
N LEU A 596 -26.05 -9.48 18.99
CA LEU A 596 -26.81 -8.31 18.52
C LEU A 596 -28.20 -8.72 18.00
N MET A 597 -28.29 -9.76 17.17
CA MET A 597 -29.57 -10.23 16.64
C MET A 597 -30.49 -10.79 17.72
N ARG A 598 -29.94 -11.33 18.82
CA ARG A 598 -30.72 -11.77 19.98
C ARG A 598 -31.17 -10.63 20.89
N HIS A 599 -30.35 -9.58 21.03
CA HIS A 599 -30.68 -8.43 21.88
C HIS A 599 -31.77 -7.56 21.28
N PHE A 600 -31.68 -7.28 19.98
CA PHE A 600 -32.64 -6.39 19.32
C PHE A 600 -33.84 -7.17 18.78
N THR A 601 -35.01 -6.89 19.34
CA THR A 601 -36.29 -7.39 18.83
C THR A 601 -37.06 -6.24 18.21
N HIS A 602 -37.16 -6.21 16.88
CA HIS A 602 -37.92 -5.21 16.15
C HIS A 602 -38.43 -5.77 14.83
N LYS A 603 -39.61 -5.35 14.38
CA LYS A 603 -40.25 -5.86 13.14
C LYS A 603 -39.42 -5.61 11.86
N CYS A 604 -38.54 -4.62 11.89
CA CYS A 604 -37.65 -4.28 10.77
C CYS A 604 -36.21 -4.79 10.97
N LEU A 605 -35.95 -5.57 12.02
CA LEU A 605 -34.66 -6.24 12.26
C LEU A 605 -34.81 -7.74 12.06
N LEU A 606 -33.79 -8.36 11.44
CA LEU A 606 -33.73 -9.80 11.34
C LEU A 606 -33.33 -10.38 12.71
N GLY A 607 -34.21 -11.18 13.29
CA GLY A 607 -33.95 -11.92 14.53
C GLY A 607 -33.28 -13.28 14.30
N VAL A 608 -32.96 -13.95 15.40
CA VAL A 608 -32.54 -15.36 15.42
C VAL A 608 -33.68 -16.19 16.00
N ASP A 609 -34.13 -17.18 15.24
CA ASP A 609 -35.16 -18.13 15.67
C ASP A 609 -34.55 -19.31 16.41
N ASP A 610 -33.36 -19.77 15.99
CA ASP A 610 -32.65 -20.90 16.58
C ASP A 610 -31.15 -20.88 16.26
N ILE A 611 -30.34 -21.59 17.05
CA ILE A 611 -28.91 -21.82 16.79
C ILE A 611 -28.63 -23.31 17.02
N LEU A 612 -28.43 -24.07 15.94
CA LEU A 612 -28.45 -25.53 16.02
C LEU A 612 -27.26 -26.08 16.81
N GLU A 613 -27.54 -27.02 17.70
CA GLU A 613 -26.53 -27.68 18.54
C GLU A 613 -25.48 -28.45 17.73
N PRO A 614 -24.17 -28.31 18.04
CA PRO A 614 -23.15 -29.21 17.55
C PRO A 614 -23.22 -30.57 18.27
N VAL A 615 -22.43 -31.55 17.80
CA VAL A 615 -22.36 -32.89 18.43
C VAL A 615 -21.72 -32.81 19.81
N GLU A 616 -20.58 -32.09 19.92
CA GLU A 616 -19.89 -31.82 21.18
C GLU A 616 -19.18 -30.46 21.09
N ILE A 617 -19.06 -29.73 22.20
CA ILE A 617 -18.31 -28.46 22.27
C ILE A 617 -16.87 -28.65 21.77
N ALA A 618 -16.25 -29.79 22.08
CA ALA A 618 -14.86 -30.07 21.70
C ALA A 618 -14.65 -30.22 20.18
N THR A 619 -15.69 -30.59 19.43
CA THR A 619 -15.64 -30.82 17.97
C THR A 619 -16.43 -29.76 17.18
N PHE A 620 -16.90 -28.71 17.88
CA PHE A 620 -17.71 -27.64 17.34
C PHE A 620 -16.90 -26.71 16.43
N ASP A 621 -16.91 -26.96 15.12
CA ASP A 621 -16.23 -26.14 14.12
C ASP A 621 -17.16 -25.37 13.18
N ASP A 622 -18.39 -25.85 12.97
CA ASP A 622 -19.38 -25.24 12.09
C ASP A 622 -20.53 -24.63 12.91
N VAL A 623 -20.96 -23.41 12.57
CA VAL A 623 -22.06 -22.71 13.26
C VAL A 623 -23.27 -22.60 12.34
N TYR A 624 -24.42 -23.05 12.81
CA TYR A 624 -25.69 -22.97 12.09
C TYR A 624 -26.62 -21.96 12.77
N ILE A 625 -26.94 -20.87 12.07
CA ILE A 625 -27.87 -19.84 12.55
C ILE A 625 -29.17 -19.97 11.77
N VAL A 626 -30.30 -20.07 12.48
CA VAL A 626 -31.64 -20.13 11.92
C VAL A 626 -32.34 -18.80 12.13
N SER A 627 -32.92 -18.26 11.06
CA SER A 627 -33.68 -17.01 11.09
C SER A 627 -34.91 -17.09 10.19
N GLU A 628 -35.74 -16.05 10.22
CA GLU A 628 -36.85 -15.91 9.28
C GLU A 628 -36.35 -15.93 7.82
N CYS A 629 -37.09 -16.60 6.94
CA CYS A 629 -36.76 -16.67 5.52
C CYS A 629 -37.30 -15.47 4.74
N MET A 630 -36.44 -14.49 4.48
CA MET A 630 -36.79 -13.34 3.64
C MET A 630 -36.83 -13.71 2.14
N ALA A 631 -37.81 -13.17 1.42
CA ALA A 631 -38.02 -13.51 0.01
C ALA A 631 -36.92 -12.97 -0.93
N THR A 632 -36.44 -11.74 -0.69
CA THR A 632 -35.40 -11.08 -1.50
C THR A 632 -34.75 -9.93 -0.73
N ASP A 633 -33.59 -9.46 -1.21
CA ASP A 633 -32.91 -8.26 -0.74
C ASP A 633 -33.29 -7.01 -1.57
N LEU A 634 -33.08 -5.82 -0.99
CA LEU A 634 -33.40 -4.54 -1.61
C LEU A 634 -32.58 -4.28 -2.89
N HIS A 635 -31.33 -4.75 -2.96
CA HIS A 635 -30.49 -4.59 -4.15
C HIS A 635 -31.14 -5.28 -5.37
N ARG A 636 -31.63 -6.52 -5.22
CA ARG A 636 -32.39 -7.20 -6.29
C ARG A 636 -33.67 -6.46 -6.67
N VAL A 637 -34.34 -5.83 -5.71
CA VAL A 637 -35.58 -5.07 -5.94
C VAL A 637 -35.31 -3.79 -6.74
N ILE A 638 -34.31 -3.00 -6.35
CA ILE A 638 -33.90 -1.75 -7.04
C ILE A 638 -33.57 -2.02 -8.51
N TYR A 639 -32.81 -3.09 -8.78
CA TYR A 639 -32.37 -3.46 -10.13
C TYR A 639 -33.35 -4.39 -10.87
N SER A 640 -34.53 -4.65 -10.31
CA SER A 640 -35.57 -5.45 -10.96
C SER A 640 -36.18 -4.73 -12.16
N ARG A 641 -36.84 -5.50 -13.04
CA ARG A 641 -37.54 -4.95 -14.22
C ARG A 641 -38.75 -4.10 -13.85
N HIS A 642 -39.29 -4.26 -12.65
CA HIS A 642 -40.49 -3.55 -12.22
C HIS A 642 -40.10 -2.17 -11.67
N PRO A 643 -40.70 -1.06 -12.13
CA PRO A 643 -40.48 0.27 -11.55
C PRO A 643 -40.91 0.32 -10.08
N LEU A 644 -40.21 1.12 -9.27
CA LEU A 644 -40.58 1.38 -7.87
C LEU A 644 -41.37 2.69 -7.87
N SER A 645 -42.60 2.66 -7.39
CA SER A 645 -43.36 3.90 -7.18
C SER A 645 -42.81 4.65 -5.96
N GLU A 646 -43.06 5.95 -5.91
CA GLU A 646 -42.63 6.79 -4.78
C GLU A 646 -43.21 6.31 -3.44
N GLU A 647 -44.41 5.75 -3.43
CA GLU A 647 -45.02 5.11 -2.24
C GLU A 647 -44.21 3.91 -1.74
N HIS A 648 -43.74 3.03 -2.66
CA HIS A 648 -42.87 1.91 -2.29
C HIS A 648 -41.53 2.40 -1.72
N ILE A 649 -40.96 3.44 -2.33
CA ILE A 649 -39.69 4.05 -1.89
C ILE A 649 -39.85 4.66 -0.50
N CYS A 650 -40.93 5.42 -0.28
CA CYS A 650 -41.30 5.99 1.01
C CYS A 650 -41.42 4.90 2.08
N PHE A 651 -42.12 3.81 1.77
CA PHE A 651 -42.30 2.69 2.70
C PHE A 651 -40.99 1.95 3.04
N PHE A 652 -40.11 1.71 2.06
CA PHE A 652 -38.80 1.10 2.32
C PHE A 652 -37.90 2.03 3.13
N LEU A 653 -37.88 3.32 2.81
CA LEU A 653 -37.07 4.30 3.54
C LEU A 653 -37.55 4.47 4.98
N TYR A 654 -38.86 4.51 5.20
CA TYR A 654 -39.46 4.59 6.55
C TYR A 654 -39.05 3.39 7.41
N GLN A 655 -39.14 2.18 6.88
CA GLN A 655 -38.71 0.96 7.59
C GLN A 655 -37.22 0.97 7.93
N MET A 656 -36.38 1.44 7.02
CA MET A 656 -34.94 1.54 7.27
C MET A 656 -34.62 2.62 8.31
N LEU A 657 -35.34 3.75 8.34
CA LEU A 657 -35.18 4.80 9.35
C LEU A 657 -35.54 4.34 10.77
N MET A 658 -36.45 3.37 10.92
CA MET A 658 -36.79 2.81 12.24
C MET A 658 -35.67 1.95 12.87
N VAL A 659 -34.61 1.61 12.13
CA VAL A 659 -33.63 0.57 12.53
C VAL A 659 -32.16 0.95 12.31
N VAL A 660 -31.89 1.53 11.13
CA VAL A 660 -30.63 1.93 10.46
C VAL A 660 -29.32 1.13 10.63
N LEU A 661 -28.79 0.62 9.50
CA LEU A 661 -27.38 0.74 9.04
C LEU A 661 -27.13 0.17 7.60
N LEU A 662 -26.45 0.94 6.71
CA LEU A 662 -25.39 0.53 5.72
C LEU A 662 -25.20 1.53 4.55
N TYR A 663 -24.01 2.15 4.43
CA TYR A 663 -23.20 2.76 3.33
C TYR A 663 -22.10 3.58 4.08
N ARG A 664 -21.11 4.22 3.44
CA ARG A 664 -20.06 4.98 4.17
C ARG A 664 -20.23 6.48 4.04
N ALA A 665 -20.28 7.17 5.17
CA ALA A 665 -20.33 8.63 5.24
C ALA A 665 -18.96 9.29 4.98
N PRO A 666 -18.91 10.55 4.51
CA PRO A 666 -17.67 11.26 4.18
C PRO A 666 -16.70 11.33 5.36
N GLU A 667 -17.20 11.56 6.58
CA GLU A 667 -16.39 11.66 7.79
C GLU A 667 -15.64 10.35 8.13
N ILE A 668 -16.23 9.19 7.81
CA ILE A 668 -15.56 7.88 7.92
C ILE A 668 -14.45 7.78 6.87
N MET A 669 -14.72 8.21 5.63
CA MET A 669 -13.75 8.18 4.53
C MET A 669 -12.59 9.15 4.74
N LEU A 670 -12.82 10.25 5.47
CA LEU A 670 -11.82 11.28 5.81
C LEU A 670 -11.00 10.93 7.06
N GLY A 671 -11.26 9.77 7.70
CA GLY A 671 -10.50 9.28 8.84
C GLY A 671 -10.82 9.98 10.17
N CYS A 672 -12.06 10.44 10.36
CA CYS A 672 -12.47 11.03 11.64
C CYS A 672 -12.54 9.95 12.73
N MET A 673 -11.73 10.10 13.79
CA MET A 673 -11.64 9.12 14.89
C MET A 673 -12.90 9.07 15.79
N LYS A 674 -13.78 10.06 15.69
CA LYS A 674 -15.06 10.12 16.40
C LYS A 674 -16.16 10.37 15.39
N TYR A 675 -17.09 9.43 15.27
CA TYR A 675 -18.28 9.53 14.43
C TYR A 675 -19.53 9.25 15.28
N THR A 676 -20.67 9.76 14.83
CA THR A 676 -21.96 9.63 15.53
C THR A 676 -22.93 8.81 14.70
N ARG A 677 -24.12 8.53 15.24
CA ARG A 677 -25.24 7.85 14.57
C ARG A 677 -25.68 8.48 13.23
N THR A 678 -25.28 9.71 12.92
CA THR A 678 -25.65 10.38 11.67
C THR A 678 -24.91 9.82 10.44
N VAL A 679 -23.85 9.02 10.62
CA VAL A 679 -23.19 8.27 9.53
C VAL A 679 -24.18 7.34 8.80
N ASP A 680 -25.19 6.86 9.52
CA ASP A 680 -26.19 5.94 9.02
C ASP A 680 -27.27 6.67 8.23
N VAL A 681 -27.56 7.92 8.61
CA VAL A 681 -28.48 8.79 7.87
C VAL A 681 -27.92 9.14 6.48
N TRP A 682 -26.60 9.40 6.38
CA TRP A 682 -25.95 9.59 5.08
C TRP A 682 -26.14 8.38 4.18
N SER A 683 -25.99 7.21 4.78
CA SER A 683 -26.08 5.94 4.10
C SER A 683 -27.48 5.69 3.54
N LEU A 684 -28.49 5.98 4.35
CA LEU A 684 -29.87 6.00 3.91
C LEU A 684 -30.13 7.03 2.82
N GLY A 685 -29.51 8.20 2.87
CA GLY A 685 -29.59 9.20 1.80
C GLY A 685 -29.07 8.63 0.46
N CYS A 686 -27.97 7.90 0.49
CA CYS A 686 -27.45 7.20 -0.70
C CYS A 686 -28.42 6.13 -1.22
N ILE A 687 -28.98 5.30 -0.32
CA ILE A 687 -29.99 4.28 -0.69
C ILE A 687 -31.24 4.94 -1.27
N PHE A 688 -31.71 6.01 -0.64
CA PHE A 688 -32.89 6.73 -1.07
C PHE A 688 -32.71 7.28 -2.48
N ALA A 689 -31.59 7.95 -2.74
CA ALA A 689 -31.21 8.39 -4.07
C ALA A 689 -31.08 7.24 -5.08
N GLU A 690 -30.53 6.10 -4.67
CA GLU A 690 -30.40 4.92 -5.52
C GLU A 690 -31.77 4.29 -5.85
N MET A 691 -32.71 4.29 -4.89
CA MET A 691 -34.09 3.87 -5.12
C MET A 691 -34.83 4.82 -6.08
N LEU A 692 -34.64 6.13 -5.94
CA LEU A 692 -35.25 7.16 -6.79
C LEU A 692 -34.71 7.11 -8.23
N SER A 693 -33.39 6.98 -8.40
CA SER A 693 -32.73 7.05 -9.72
C SER A 693 -32.45 5.69 -10.38
N ARG A 694 -32.54 4.60 -9.62
CA ARG A 694 -32.14 3.23 -10.01
C ARG A 694 -30.68 3.11 -10.45
N LYS A 695 -29.86 4.04 -10.00
CA LYS A 695 -28.43 4.11 -10.28
C LYS A 695 -27.72 4.44 -8.97
N PRO A 696 -26.53 3.86 -8.73
CA PRO A 696 -25.74 4.27 -7.57
C PRO A 696 -25.48 5.78 -7.64
N LEU A 697 -25.71 6.49 -6.53
CA LEU A 697 -25.54 7.94 -6.49
C LEU A 697 -24.07 8.35 -6.66
N PHE A 698 -23.16 7.65 -5.97
CA PHE A 698 -21.72 7.91 -5.99
C PHE A 698 -20.91 6.65 -6.36
N PRO A 699 -20.88 6.24 -7.65
CA PRO A 699 -20.18 5.03 -8.09
C PRO A 699 -18.66 5.26 -8.23
N GLY A 700 -17.99 5.56 -7.12
CA GLY A 700 -16.55 5.78 -7.11
C GLY A 700 -15.77 4.49 -7.36
N GLN A 701 -14.69 4.58 -8.14
CA GLN A 701 -13.76 3.46 -8.36
C GLN A 701 -12.82 3.24 -7.16
N ASP A 702 -12.54 4.31 -6.42
CA ASP A 702 -11.78 4.32 -5.18
C ASP A 702 -12.31 5.40 -4.23
N TYR A 703 -11.74 5.48 -3.02
CA TYR A 703 -12.21 6.41 -1.99
C TYR A 703 -12.01 7.89 -2.36
N ILE A 704 -11.02 8.21 -3.21
CA ILE A 704 -10.73 9.59 -3.66
C ILE A 704 -11.74 9.99 -4.73
N ASP A 705 -11.99 9.11 -5.69
CA ASP A 705 -13.00 9.29 -6.74
C ASP A 705 -14.39 9.40 -6.13
N GLN A 706 -14.70 8.55 -5.15
CA GLN A 706 -15.96 8.62 -4.40
C GLN A 706 -16.11 9.96 -3.69
N LEU A 707 -15.05 10.50 -3.08
CA LEU A 707 -15.07 11.82 -2.45
C LEU A 707 -15.23 12.94 -3.48
N HIS A 708 -14.60 12.85 -4.65
CA HIS A 708 -14.82 13.79 -5.76
C HIS A 708 -16.27 13.79 -6.25
N LEU A 709 -16.89 12.61 -6.40
CA LEU A 709 -18.29 12.49 -6.82
C LEU A 709 -19.23 13.14 -5.79
N ILE A 710 -18.94 12.97 -4.51
CA ILE A 710 -19.67 13.62 -3.42
C ILE A 710 -19.52 15.15 -3.51
N MET A 711 -18.30 15.67 -3.61
CA MET A 711 -18.05 17.12 -3.66
C MET A 711 -18.60 17.77 -4.94
N ASN A 712 -18.58 17.08 -6.08
CA ASN A 712 -19.18 17.58 -7.33
C ASN A 712 -20.71 17.70 -7.25
N ALA A 713 -21.38 16.83 -6.47
CA ALA A 713 -22.83 16.81 -6.34
C ALA A 713 -23.36 17.73 -5.23
N LEU A 714 -22.61 17.87 -4.12
CA LEU A 714 -23.06 18.62 -2.95
C LEU A 714 -22.34 19.96 -2.77
N GLY A 715 -21.21 20.14 -3.44
CA GLY A 715 -20.33 21.28 -3.28
C GLY A 715 -19.29 21.11 -2.17
N VAL A 716 -18.33 22.03 -2.20
CA VAL A 716 -17.24 22.10 -1.23
C VAL A 716 -17.77 22.73 0.06
N PRO A 717 -17.70 22.04 1.21
CA PRO A 717 -17.99 22.68 2.48
C PRO A 717 -16.96 23.79 2.72
N SER A 718 -17.40 24.92 3.26
CA SER A 718 -16.51 26.01 3.63
C SER A 718 -15.45 25.56 4.66
N ASP A 719 -14.31 26.25 4.76
CA ASP A 719 -13.27 25.93 5.75
C ASP A 719 -13.82 25.84 7.19
N ASP A 720 -14.85 26.64 7.50
CA ASP A 720 -15.57 26.64 8.79
C ASP A 720 -16.43 25.37 9.01
N GLU A 721 -16.88 24.73 7.93
CA GLU A 721 -17.65 23.47 7.96
C GLU A 721 -16.75 22.23 7.99
N LEU A 722 -15.43 22.39 7.87
CA LEU A 722 -14.45 21.30 7.89
C LEU A 722 -13.74 21.16 9.25
N TYR A 723 -14.28 21.77 10.31
CA TYR A 723 -13.69 21.72 11.66
C TYR A 723 -13.52 20.28 12.18
N PHE A 724 -14.43 19.37 11.82
CA PHE A 724 -14.39 17.97 12.23
C PHE A 724 -13.32 17.15 11.51
N VAL A 725 -12.80 17.66 10.37
CA VAL A 725 -11.71 17.01 9.62
C VAL A 725 -10.37 17.35 10.28
N THR A 726 -9.88 16.46 11.15
CA THR A 726 -8.61 16.64 11.88
C THR A 726 -7.37 16.46 11.01
N ASN A 727 -7.50 15.75 9.88
CA ASN A 727 -6.40 15.48 8.96
C ASN A 727 -6.16 16.68 8.02
N ALA A 728 -5.04 17.39 8.22
CA ALA A 728 -4.68 18.57 7.43
C ALA A 728 -4.53 18.30 5.91
N ARG A 729 -4.17 17.07 5.49
CA ARG A 729 -4.10 16.72 4.06
C ARG A 729 -5.49 16.53 3.46
N ALA A 730 -6.41 15.93 4.23
CA ALA A 730 -7.80 15.76 3.83
C ALA A 730 -8.50 17.12 3.69
N ARG A 731 -8.23 18.05 4.62
CA ARG A 731 -8.71 19.44 4.52
C ARG A 731 -8.20 20.15 3.26
N LYS A 732 -6.89 20.03 2.97
CA LYS A 732 -6.30 20.64 1.77
C LYS A 732 -6.85 20.04 0.46
N PHE A 733 -7.21 18.77 0.45
CA PHE A 733 -7.84 18.11 -0.70
C PHE A 733 -9.24 18.68 -0.97
N MET A 734 -10.02 18.94 0.08
CA MET A 734 -11.38 19.49 -0.02
C MET A 734 -11.40 20.92 -0.58
N ASN A 735 -10.31 21.68 -0.43
CA ASN A 735 -10.18 23.07 -0.92
C ASN A 735 -9.79 23.20 -2.40
N THR A 736 -9.94 22.14 -3.21
CA THR A 736 -9.73 22.19 -4.68
C THR A 736 -10.96 22.77 -5.37
N GLU A 737 -10.85 23.38 -6.56
CA GLU A 737 -12.03 23.85 -7.32
C GLU A 737 -12.83 22.66 -7.87
N TYR A 738 -14.13 22.60 -7.56
CA TYR A 738 -15.07 21.60 -8.07
C TYR A 738 -16.20 22.28 -8.86
N HIS A 739 -16.60 21.68 -9.98
CA HIS A 739 -17.76 22.13 -10.74
C HIS A 739 -19.03 21.55 -10.10
N THR A 740 -19.67 22.35 -9.25
CA THR A 740 -20.91 21.98 -8.56
C THR A 740 -22.05 21.81 -9.55
N ARG A 741 -22.65 20.61 -9.56
CA ARG A 741 -24.01 20.41 -10.09
C ARG A 741 -24.96 20.28 -8.90
N PRO A 742 -26.01 21.11 -8.81
CA PRO A 742 -27.00 20.97 -7.75
C PRO A 742 -27.59 19.57 -7.73
N LEU A 743 -27.72 18.97 -6.54
CA LEU A 743 -28.31 17.64 -6.35
C LEU A 743 -29.67 17.51 -7.04
N ALA A 744 -30.47 18.58 -7.04
CA ALA A 744 -31.77 18.63 -7.71
C ALA A 744 -31.71 18.36 -9.22
N ALA A 745 -30.62 18.74 -9.89
CA ALA A 745 -30.45 18.48 -11.32
C ALA A 745 -30.26 16.99 -11.65
N LEU A 746 -29.96 16.15 -10.66
CA LEU A 746 -29.83 14.70 -10.83
C LEU A 746 -31.18 13.97 -10.74
N PHE A 747 -32.22 14.61 -10.21
CA PHE A 747 -33.55 14.01 -10.02
C PHE A 747 -34.66 14.94 -10.54
N PRO A 748 -34.89 14.99 -11.86
CA PRO A 748 -35.88 15.90 -12.45
C PRO A 748 -37.34 15.53 -12.13
N ASP A 749 -37.62 14.27 -11.80
CA ASP A 749 -38.97 13.70 -11.72
C ASP A 749 -39.35 13.21 -10.30
N ILE A 750 -38.93 13.89 -9.24
CA ILE A 750 -39.26 13.51 -7.84
C ILE A 750 -40.07 14.58 -7.11
N SER A 751 -40.83 14.20 -6.07
CA SER A 751 -41.61 15.16 -5.28
C SER A 751 -40.73 16.17 -4.52
N ALA A 752 -41.30 17.33 -4.21
CA ALA A 752 -40.61 18.36 -3.43
C ALA A 752 -40.23 17.87 -2.03
N ASP A 753 -41.09 17.05 -1.40
CA ASP A 753 -40.82 16.47 -0.08
C ASP A 753 -39.72 15.41 -0.12
N ALA A 754 -39.67 14.59 -1.18
CA ALA A 754 -38.58 13.63 -1.40
C ALA A 754 -37.24 14.35 -1.57
N MET A 755 -37.21 15.39 -2.41
CA MET A 755 -35.99 16.19 -2.61
C MET A 755 -35.55 16.87 -1.32
N ASN A 756 -36.48 17.47 -0.58
CA ASN A 756 -36.14 18.17 0.66
C ASN A 756 -35.58 17.23 1.73
N LEU A 757 -36.14 16.03 1.85
CA LEU A 757 -35.60 15.01 2.75
C LEU A 757 -34.20 14.58 2.30
N LEU A 758 -34.01 14.30 1.01
CA LEU A 758 -32.73 13.86 0.46
C LEU A 758 -31.61 14.89 0.68
N GLU A 759 -31.89 16.17 0.47
CA GLU A 759 -30.94 17.28 0.72
C GLU A 759 -30.55 17.38 2.21
N ARG A 760 -31.48 17.10 3.12
CA ARG A 760 -31.22 17.10 4.58
C ARG A 760 -30.47 15.86 5.06
N MET A 761 -30.59 14.73 4.36
CA MET A 761 -29.85 13.49 4.64
C MET A 761 -28.42 13.55 4.08
N LEU A 762 -28.23 14.12 2.90
CA LEU A 762 -26.93 14.23 2.21
C LEU A 762 -26.21 15.54 2.56
N VAL A 763 -25.96 15.76 3.84
CA VAL A 763 -25.17 16.88 4.35
C VAL A 763 -23.78 16.39 4.76
N VAL A 764 -22.73 17.06 4.27
CA VAL A 764 -21.33 16.67 4.54
C VAL A 764 -20.99 16.84 6.02
N ASP A 765 -21.42 17.94 6.65
CA ASP A 765 -21.24 18.17 8.08
C ASP A 765 -22.17 17.23 8.89
N PRO A 766 -21.62 16.27 9.66
CA PRO A 766 -22.43 15.30 10.41
C PRO A 766 -23.26 15.94 11.53
N HIS A 767 -22.93 17.15 11.98
CA HIS A 767 -23.66 17.88 13.01
C HIS A 767 -24.82 18.71 12.45
N LYS A 768 -24.81 19.01 11.14
CA LYS A 768 -25.92 19.67 10.44
C LYS A 768 -26.85 18.68 9.74
N ARG A 769 -26.42 17.43 9.59
CA ARG A 769 -27.20 16.34 8.99
C ARG A 769 -28.43 16.04 9.86
N ILE A 770 -29.57 15.81 9.21
CA ILE A 770 -30.82 15.51 9.91
C ILE A 770 -30.67 14.28 10.82
N GLU A 771 -31.18 14.35 12.04
CA GLU A 771 -31.23 13.18 12.93
C GLU A 771 -32.40 12.26 12.57
N VAL A 772 -32.34 11.00 13.00
CA VAL A 772 -33.35 9.98 12.64
C VAL A 772 -34.74 10.39 13.11
N GLU A 773 -34.85 10.91 14.34
CA GLU A 773 -36.10 11.35 14.95
C GLU A 773 -36.75 12.50 14.14
N ALA A 774 -35.93 13.42 13.63
CA ALA A 774 -36.37 14.52 12.78
C ALA A 774 -36.71 14.04 11.35
N ALA A 775 -35.98 13.06 10.83
CA ALA A 775 -36.25 12.45 9.53
C ALA A 775 -37.57 11.68 9.53
N LEU A 776 -37.86 10.88 10.57
CA LEU A 776 -39.14 10.19 10.74
C LEU A 776 -40.33 11.16 10.78
N GLY A 777 -40.13 12.36 11.36
CA GLY A 777 -41.13 13.44 11.38
C GLY A 777 -41.24 14.28 10.12
N HIS A 778 -40.53 13.94 9.04
CA HIS A 778 -40.56 14.69 7.79
C HIS A 778 -41.90 14.51 7.05
N PRO A 779 -42.44 15.57 6.37
CA PRO A 779 -43.69 15.49 5.60
C PRO A 779 -43.75 14.34 4.58
N TYR A 780 -42.59 13.93 4.06
CA TYR A 780 -42.45 12.80 3.13
C TYR A 780 -43.05 11.49 3.68
N PHE A 781 -43.04 11.27 5.00
CA PHE A 781 -43.59 10.07 5.64
C PHE A 781 -45.01 10.24 6.18
N ALA A 782 -45.63 11.42 6.04
CA ALA A 782 -46.89 11.76 6.71
C ALA A 782 -48.06 10.80 6.38
N SER A 783 -48.04 10.16 5.21
CA SER A 783 -49.07 9.21 4.77
C SER A 783 -48.93 7.80 5.36
N ILE A 784 -47.75 7.44 5.87
CA ILE A 784 -47.43 6.06 6.33
C ILE A 784 -46.90 5.99 7.76
N ARG A 785 -46.60 7.14 8.38
CA ARG A 785 -46.01 7.21 9.71
C ARG A 785 -46.98 6.70 10.78
N THR A 786 -46.48 5.79 11.62
CA THR A 786 -47.17 5.24 12.78
C THR A 786 -46.22 5.34 13.96
N VAL A 787 -46.47 6.30 14.86
CA VAL A 787 -45.56 6.61 15.97
C VAL A 787 -45.45 5.45 16.95
N GLU A 788 -46.51 4.66 17.09
CA GLU A 788 -46.55 3.49 17.97
C GLU A 788 -45.56 2.39 17.53
N ASP A 789 -45.19 2.38 16.25
CA ASP A 789 -44.23 1.44 15.68
C ASP A 789 -42.77 1.91 15.84
N GLU A 790 -42.55 3.19 16.17
CA GLU A 790 -41.22 3.81 16.37
C GLU A 790 -40.67 3.47 17.77
N THR A 791 -40.36 2.20 17.99
CA THR A 791 -39.90 1.71 19.31
C THR A 791 -38.39 1.91 19.52
N VAL A 792 -37.98 2.03 20.79
CA VAL A 792 -36.58 2.09 21.21
C VAL A 792 -36.24 0.86 22.04
N ALA A 793 -35.00 0.36 21.91
CA ALA A 793 -34.53 -0.75 22.72
C ALA A 793 -34.67 -0.45 24.22
N SER A 794 -35.26 -1.39 24.96
CA SER A 794 -35.54 -1.25 26.40
C SER A 794 -34.27 -1.24 27.26
N THR A 795 -33.19 -1.84 26.77
CA THR A 795 -31.90 -1.96 27.46
C THR A 795 -30.75 -1.68 26.50
N SER A 796 -29.67 -1.11 27.04
CA SER A 796 -28.41 -0.94 26.30
C SER A 796 -27.78 -2.31 26.03
N PHE A 797 -27.20 -2.47 24.83
CA PHE A 797 -26.41 -3.66 24.53
C PHE A 797 -25.08 -3.63 25.28
N ASP A 798 -24.72 -4.76 25.90
CA ASP A 798 -23.49 -4.90 26.63
C ASP A 798 -22.35 -5.38 25.70
N PHE A 799 -21.28 -4.59 25.64
CA PHE A 799 -20.10 -4.87 24.84
C PHE A 799 -18.94 -5.47 25.65
N GLU A 800 -19.13 -5.84 26.93
CA GLU A 800 -18.05 -6.36 27.79
C GLU A 800 -17.31 -7.56 27.15
N PHE A 801 -18.03 -8.46 26.46
CA PHE A 801 -17.45 -9.60 25.75
C PHE A 801 -16.46 -9.21 24.62
N GLU A 802 -16.48 -7.96 24.15
CA GLU A 802 -15.50 -7.47 23.17
C GLU A 802 -14.10 -7.29 23.76
N SER A 803 -13.99 -7.14 25.08
CA SER A 803 -12.71 -6.99 25.77
C SER A 803 -12.11 -8.33 26.23
N GLU A 804 -12.86 -9.42 26.11
CA GLU A 804 -12.40 -10.75 26.52
C GLU A 804 -11.29 -11.30 25.61
N GLU A 805 -10.42 -12.14 26.19
CA GLU A 805 -9.31 -12.76 25.47
C GLU A 805 -9.80 -13.69 24.35
N LEU A 806 -9.29 -13.47 23.14
CA LEU A 806 -9.68 -14.24 21.96
C LEU A 806 -9.01 -15.61 21.97
N THR A 807 -9.72 -16.61 22.49
CA THR A 807 -9.36 -18.02 22.33
C THR A 807 -10.48 -18.77 21.64
N LYS A 808 -10.13 -19.78 20.82
CA LYS A 808 -11.12 -20.65 20.16
C LYS A 808 -12.12 -21.21 21.17
N ARG A 809 -11.61 -21.72 22.30
CA ARG A 809 -12.44 -22.30 23.36
C ARG A 809 -13.41 -21.27 23.94
N ARG A 810 -12.95 -20.06 24.25
CA ARG A 810 -13.82 -19.04 24.82
C ARG A 810 -14.91 -18.60 23.85
N LEU A 811 -14.58 -18.47 22.56
CA LEU A 811 -15.55 -18.14 21.52
C LEU A 811 -16.57 -19.27 21.29
N GLN A 812 -16.14 -20.53 21.36
CA GLN A 812 -17.04 -21.68 21.37
C GLN A 812 -17.98 -21.64 22.59
N GLU A 813 -17.46 -21.35 23.78
CA GLU A 813 -18.25 -21.21 25.01
C GLU A 813 -19.27 -20.06 24.91
N LEU A 814 -18.88 -18.91 24.34
CA LEU A 814 -19.78 -17.78 24.14
C LEU A 814 -20.93 -18.13 23.19
N ILE A 815 -20.66 -18.79 22.05
CA ILE A 815 -21.72 -19.22 21.13
C ILE A 815 -22.58 -20.31 21.77
N TRP A 816 -21.97 -21.22 22.53
CA TRP A 816 -22.67 -22.26 23.26
C TRP A 816 -23.63 -21.68 24.31
N ASP A 817 -23.21 -20.67 25.06
CA ASP A 817 -24.09 -19.97 26.01
C ASP A 817 -25.27 -19.32 25.29
N GLU A 818 -25.07 -18.79 24.07
CA GLU A 818 -26.17 -18.29 23.25
C GLU A 818 -27.11 -19.40 22.74
N MET A 819 -26.58 -20.59 22.41
CA MET A 819 -27.36 -21.78 22.00
C MET A 819 -28.24 -22.29 23.15
N ARG A 820 -27.72 -22.32 24.38
CA ARG A 820 -28.42 -22.84 25.57
C ARG A 820 -29.73 -22.11 25.88
N VAL A 821 -29.89 -20.88 25.39
CA VAL A 821 -31.15 -20.16 25.55
C VAL A 821 -32.26 -20.76 24.69
N PHE A 822 -31.93 -21.26 23.50
CA PHE A 822 -32.87 -21.99 22.64
C PHE A 822 -33.00 -23.46 23.08
N HIS A 823 -31.93 -24.02 23.64
CA HIS A 823 -31.84 -25.42 24.04
C HIS A 823 -31.44 -25.60 25.52
N PRO A 824 -32.35 -25.31 26.48
CA PRO A 824 -32.02 -25.31 27.91
C PRO A 824 -31.80 -26.70 28.54
N ILE A 825 -32.09 -27.79 27.82
CA ILE A 825 -32.13 -29.17 28.34
C ILE A 825 -30.83 -29.95 28.06
N VAL A 826 -29.93 -29.44 27.23
CA VAL A 826 -28.75 -30.17 26.79
C VAL A 826 -27.51 -29.75 27.60
N SER A 827 -26.91 -30.74 28.27
CA SER A 827 -25.74 -30.65 29.16
C SER A 827 -24.44 -31.02 28.47
#